data_AF-A0A4Q5WZS7-F1
#
_entry.id   AF-A0A4Q5WZS7-F1
#
_cell.length_a   1.000
_cell.length_b   1.000
_cell.length_c   1.000
_cell.angle_alpha   90.00
_cell.angle_beta   90.00
_cell.angle_gamma   90.00
#
_symmetry.space_group_name_H-M   'P 1'
#
loop_
_entity.id
_entity.type
_entity.pdbx_description
1 polymer ?
#
loop_
_entity_poly.entity_id
_entity_poly.type
_entity_poly.pdbx_seq_one_letter_code
_entity_poly.pdbx_strand_id
1 'polypeptide(L)'
;MSRRVVLFPAVALALALGVGTAFWAMRRARVPVTDEVKLPLRGAGVTLDWAREGAPGGATDEPRDYLLQSDRLRLVLANDGSGMERHQRYGALIDFGAKSAAQDELIELRTVLFVAGAPTPLRTVGIEATRAGELPVLAVEEASRDGRFELRTEYRLAEKRDFVELVSTVTNVSSKRIGAVQIGDRGRWPGTTAFAPRLGYVHLATRADVPWLGRVGRKLSYGFVFPSGPAQVAFQFDVVGPAGEVALGASAELNPGQGAEFRRDVIAVPGGLGKVAELAWRRLAKPLGHARGSLKPPQSWATISARHPDGRTVLSVPAESDGSFDLPLPAGEYRFVLAAPGGEDEELGTVTEGGNLRLNLVPPRPGTLTYVITDEYDQPFAGRLVVRGVPPTKDPDLVPGTNESGSRNMLYSLTGSGSIELPAGRYDVLATHGPEYSMPRQELELNADLGATFRGMFTRSVDTSGWLAADFHLHAAPSKDSNVPLNDRVLTLAAEGIELAVPTDHNHVTDYSEAIDVQRLGGKLVSMSGVEITTLNWGHFNAYPYPKSVDVPATHEASPLEIFAVVRARAPQAVLQVNHPRMPGVGYFNRGELNTKTGVAESPEFSFGFDALEVSNGFDLEDPKVFERNFREWFELLNVGHRYTAVGNSDSHRVVFQWAGWPRTYVRVPDQDLSRVQPLEVARAVTGGHALVSCGIFVLPTANGSAGPGDTVQGSRVSLAISVGAPEWVDVSRVEVYGNGAKLEERTRDVPMRKSVWNLNVDLDLKVDTWVVVLARGDKFMNDALPGKWIKPFGFSNPILVDADADGNFVTPGP
;
A
#
# COMPACT_ATOMS: atom_id res chain seq x y z
N MET A 1 45.41 26.81 63.49
CA MET A 1 45.91 25.66 62.70
C MET A 1 45.38 25.80 61.28
N SER A 2 46.28 25.97 60.31
CA SER A 2 45.98 26.47 58.97
C SER A 2 46.04 25.39 57.89
N ARG A 3 45.18 25.54 56.86
CA ARG A 3 45.37 25.24 55.42
C ARG A 3 45.82 23.82 55.03
N ARG A 4 45.04 23.18 54.15
CA ARG A 4 45.38 23.05 52.71
C ARG A 4 44.24 22.45 51.88
N VAL A 5 43.93 23.16 50.80
CA VAL A 5 43.21 22.74 49.59
C VAL A 5 44.14 21.84 48.76
N VAL A 6 43.61 20.78 48.15
CA VAL A 6 44.25 20.08 47.03
C VAL A 6 43.21 19.90 45.91
N LEU A 7 43.50 20.53 44.77
CA LEU A 7 42.88 20.34 43.46
C LEU A 7 43.33 19.00 42.84
N PHE A 8 42.36 18.26 42.26
CA PHE A 8 42.32 17.41 41.04
C PHE A 8 43.60 16.88 40.35
N PRO A 9 43.54 15.70 39.66
CA PRO A 9 42.88 15.57 38.33
C PRO A 9 42.12 14.23 38.11
N ALA A 10 40.92 14.10 37.52
CA ALA A 10 40.28 14.71 36.34
C ALA A 10 41.04 14.60 35.00
N VAL A 11 42.09 13.78 34.91
CA VAL A 11 42.82 13.56 33.63
C VAL A 11 42.85 12.09 33.19
N ALA A 12 42.52 11.12 34.06
CA ALA A 12 42.56 9.70 33.68
C ALA A 12 41.30 9.17 32.95
N LEU A 13 40.16 9.86 33.01
CA LEU A 13 38.91 9.40 32.37
C LEU A 13 38.68 10.00 30.97
N ALA A 14 39.40 11.05 30.59
CA ALA A 14 39.35 11.67 29.26
C ALA A 14 40.20 10.93 28.21
N LEU A 15 41.13 10.07 28.64
CA LEU A 15 42.04 9.33 27.75
C LEU A 15 41.49 7.97 27.27
N ALA A 16 40.42 7.44 27.88
CA ALA A 16 39.76 6.22 27.42
C ALA A 16 38.60 6.46 26.44
N LEU A 17 38.02 7.67 26.44
CA LEU A 17 36.96 8.10 25.51
C LEU A 17 37.50 8.78 24.23
N GLY A 18 38.79 9.16 24.21
CA GLY A 18 39.43 9.83 23.07
C GLY A 18 40.07 8.90 22.03
N VAL A 19 40.30 7.61 22.35
CA VAL A 19 40.99 6.69 21.42
C VAL A 19 40.04 6.10 20.37
N GLY A 20 38.74 5.97 20.68
CA GLY A 20 37.72 5.52 19.73
C GLY A 20 37.33 6.59 18.69
N THR A 21 37.35 7.86 19.07
CA THR A 21 37.00 8.98 18.18
C THR A 21 38.19 9.43 17.32
N ALA A 22 39.43 9.35 17.82
CA ALA A 22 40.62 9.67 17.05
C ALA A 22 40.92 8.64 15.94
N PHE A 23 40.64 7.34 16.16
CA PHE A 23 40.81 6.32 15.13
C PHE A 23 39.78 6.44 13.98
N TRP A 24 38.60 7.00 14.26
CA TRP A 24 37.56 7.28 13.26
C TRP A 24 37.75 8.64 12.56
N ALA A 25 38.22 9.66 13.27
CA ALA A 25 38.58 10.95 12.67
C ALA A 25 39.82 10.86 11.77
N MET A 26 40.78 9.97 12.07
CA MET A 26 41.95 9.74 11.21
C MET A 26 41.67 8.92 9.94
N ARG A 27 40.51 8.25 9.80
CA ARG A 27 40.11 7.62 8.52
C ARG A 27 39.46 8.59 7.53
N ARG A 28 39.10 9.82 7.95
CA ARG A 28 38.95 10.96 7.02
C ARG A 28 40.30 11.44 6.46
N ALA A 29 41.42 10.94 6.99
CA ALA A 29 42.76 11.20 6.50
C ALA A 29 43.42 9.91 5.95
N ARG A 30 42.72 9.21 5.04
CA ARG A 30 43.40 8.41 4.02
C ARG A 30 43.45 9.26 2.75
N VAL A 31 44.68 9.69 2.43
CA VAL A 31 45.21 10.09 1.11
C VAL A 31 44.18 10.65 0.12
N PRO A 32 44.22 11.96 -0.20
CA PRO A 32 43.50 12.45 -1.37
C PRO A 32 44.11 11.83 -2.63
N VAL A 33 43.22 11.43 -3.56
CA VAL A 33 43.49 10.92 -4.91
C VAL A 33 43.93 9.45 -4.97
N THR A 34 42.95 8.53 -4.98
CA THR A 34 42.93 7.64 -6.17
C THR A 34 42.34 8.50 -7.28
N ASP A 35 42.95 8.49 -8.46
CA ASP A 35 42.43 9.22 -9.62
C ASP A 35 40.92 9.03 -9.67
N GLU A 36 40.14 10.13 -9.58
CA GLU A 36 38.70 10.06 -9.78
C GLU A 36 38.49 9.31 -11.10
N VAL A 37 38.01 8.07 -11.01
CA VAL A 37 37.91 7.22 -12.18
C VAL A 37 36.91 7.90 -13.11
N LYS A 38 37.42 8.55 -14.16
CA LYS A 38 36.59 9.25 -15.12
C LYS A 38 35.74 8.22 -15.85
N LEU A 39 34.45 8.19 -15.52
CA LEU A 39 33.45 7.46 -16.30
C LEU A 39 33.35 8.10 -17.71
N PRO A 40 33.11 7.30 -18.76
CA PRO A 40 32.78 5.87 -18.72
C PRO A 40 34.00 4.94 -18.61
N LEU A 41 33.84 3.84 -17.85
CA LEU A 41 34.69 2.66 -17.97
C LEU A 41 34.10 1.70 -19.01
N ARG A 42 34.92 1.25 -19.96
CA ARG A 42 34.54 0.27 -20.99
C ARG A 42 35.56 -0.86 -21.04
N GLY A 43 35.11 -2.09 -21.20
CA GLY A 43 35.97 -3.24 -21.48
C GLY A 43 35.21 -4.57 -21.40
N ALA A 44 35.68 -5.58 -22.15
CA ALA A 44 35.06 -6.89 -22.26
C ALA A 44 33.52 -6.85 -22.48
N GLY A 45 33.07 -5.95 -23.36
CA GLY A 45 31.65 -5.80 -23.72
C GLY A 45 30.74 -5.22 -22.62
N VAL A 46 31.32 -4.66 -21.55
CA VAL A 46 30.60 -4.02 -20.43
C VAL A 46 30.99 -2.55 -20.35
N THR A 47 30.02 -1.71 -20.03
CA THR A 47 30.19 -0.26 -19.81
C THR A 47 29.65 0.12 -18.44
N LEU A 48 30.43 0.87 -17.68
CA LEU A 48 29.99 1.61 -16.49
C LEU A 48 30.05 3.11 -16.81
N ASP A 49 28.92 3.79 -16.72
CA ASP A 49 28.76 5.21 -17.05
C ASP A 49 27.78 5.89 -16.06
N TRP A 50 27.53 7.18 -16.23
CA TRP A 50 26.44 7.87 -15.56
C TRP A 50 25.10 7.58 -16.27
N ALA A 51 24.04 7.36 -15.50
CA ALA A 51 22.67 7.38 -15.99
C ALA A 51 22.35 8.77 -16.57
N ARG A 52 21.63 8.80 -17.69
CA ARG A 52 21.24 10.04 -18.38
C ARG A 52 19.76 10.29 -18.20
N GLU A 53 19.41 11.56 -18.04
CA GLU A 53 18.03 12.04 -17.99
C GLU A 53 17.25 11.62 -19.25
N GLY A 54 16.08 10.99 -19.08
CA GLY A 54 15.20 10.58 -20.17
C GLY A 54 15.64 9.33 -20.95
N ALA A 55 16.52 8.49 -20.40
CA ALA A 55 16.75 7.17 -20.97
C ALA A 55 15.45 6.32 -20.88
N PRO A 56 15.16 5.43 -21.84
CA PRO A 56 14.00 4.56 -21.73
C PRO A 56 14.12 3.75 -20.44
N GLY A 57 13.15 3.74 -19.52
CA GLY A 57 13.30 2.95 -18.28
C GLY A 57 12.40 3.27 -17.10
N GLY A 58 12.06 4.53 -16.84
CA GLY A 58 11.00 4.87 -15.89
C GLY A 58 11.35 4.82 -14.39
N ALA A 59 12.61 4.60 -14.00
CA ALA A 59 13.08 5.12 -12.73
C ALA A 59 13.27 6.63 -12.88
N THR A 60 13.23 7.36 -11.77
CA THR A 60 13.68 8.75 -11.65
C THR A 60 15.14 8.86 -12.14
N ASP A 61 15.35 8.98 -13.46
CA ASP A 61 16.66 9.14 -14.12
C ASP A 61 17.17 10.56 -13.85
N GLU A 62 17.43 10.83 -12.57
CA GLU A 62 17.98 12.09 -12.10
C GLU A 62 19.52 12.10 -12.29
N PRO A 63 20.13 13.26 -12.55
CA PRO A 63 21.52 13.34 -12.95
C PRO A 63 22.47 12.71 -11.90
N ARG A 64 23.32 11.77 -12.37
CA ARG A 64 24.50 11.16 -11.70
C ARG A 64 24.30 9.83 -10.95
N ASP A 65 23.30 9.01 -11.24
CA ASP A 65 23.32 7.60 -10.79
C ASP A 65 24.26 6.72 -11.63
N TYR A 66 24.74 5.60 -11.10
CA TYR A 66 25.67 4.72 -11.80
C TYR A 66 24.92 3.72 -12.68
N LEU A 67 25.24 3.69 -13.98
CA LEU A 67 24.69 2.75 -14.96
C LEU A 67 25.76 1.71 -15.34
N LEU A 68 25.56 0.45 -14.96
CA LEU A 68 26.36 -0.69 -15.43
C LEU A 68 25.56 -1.49 -16.46
N GLN A 69 26.11 -1.69 -17.66
CA GLN A 69 25.39 -2.33 -18.77
C GLN A 69 26.27 -3.21 -19.66
N SER A 70 25.66 -4.22 -20.27
CA SER A 70 26.22 -5.08 -21.32
C SER A 70 25.38 -4.98 -22.58
N ASP A 71 25.48 -5.95 -23.49
CA ASP A 71 24.55 -6.09 -24.61
C ASP A 71 23.22 -6.73 -24.25
N ARG A 72 23.12 -7.36 -23.07
CA ARG A 72 21.90 -8.05 -22.63
C ARG A 72 21.22 -7.38 -21.45
N LEU A 73 21.98 -6.87 -20.49
CA LEU A 73 21.46 -6.38 -19.23
C LEU A 73 21.92 -4.95 -18.95
N ARG A 74 21.16 -4.28 -18.09
CA ARG A 74 21.49 -2.99 -17.51
C ARG A 74 21.05 -2.96 -16.05
N LEU A 75 21.74 -2.18 -15.24
CA LEU A 75 21.39 -1.94 -13.85
C LEU A 75 21.77 -0.51 -13.45
N VAL A 76 20.95 0.10 -12.60
CA VAL A 76 21.15 1.46 -12.08
C VAL A 76 21.31 1.40 -10.56
N LEU A 77 22.43 1.91 -10.09
CA LEU A 77 22.76 2.01 -8.67
C LEU A 77 22.68 3.47 -8.24
N ALA A 78 21.88 3.74 -7.21
CA ALA A 78 21.63 5.08 -6.71
C ALA A 78 22.89 5.71 -6.10
N ASN A 79 23.24 6.90 -6.58
CA ASN A 79 24.36 7.70 -6.09
C ASN A 79 23.91 8.72 -5.03
N ASP A 80 24.85 9.21 -4.23
CA ASP A 80 24.58 10.24 -3.23
C ASP A 80 24.29 11.59 -3.89
N GLY A 81 23.38 12.37 -3.32
CA GLY A 81 23.16 13.75 -3.76
C GLY A 81 22.04 14.46 -3.04
N SER A 82 21.64 15.62 -3.57
CA SER A 82 20.68 16.53 -2.91
C SER A 82 19.26 15.97 -2.91
N GLY A 83 18.68 15.77 -1.73
CA GLY A 83 17.30 15.31 -1.55
C GLY A 83 17.20 14.03 -0.72
N MET A 84 16.16 13.90 0.10
CA MET A 84 16.00 12.79 1.05
C MET A 84 15.78 11.43 0.38
N GLU A 85 15.05 11.39 -0.74
CA GLU A 85 14.90 10.16 -1.53
C GLU A 85 16.27 9.64 -1.99
N ARG A 86 17.16 10.56 -2.38
CA ARG A 86 18.49 10.25 -2.88
C ARG A 86 19.40 9.70 -1.78
N HIS A 87 19.38 10.34 -0.60
CA HIS A 87 20.11 9.81 0.55
C HIS A 87 19.56 8.47 1.04
N GLN A 88 18.24 8.26 0.98
CA GLN A 88 17.60 7.00 1.34
C GLN A 88 17.96 5.86 0.38
N ARG A 89 18.15 6.16 -0.91
CA ARG A 89 18.48 5.17 -1.93
C ARG A 89 19.98 4.96 -2.08
N TYR A 90 20.84 5.83 -1.55
CA TYR A 90 22.29 5.74 -1.73
C TYR A 90 22.85 4.32 -1.49
N GLY A 91 23.48 3.76 -2.52
CA GLY A 91 24.05 2.41 -2.52
C GLY A 91 23.06 1.26 -2.76
N ALA A 92 21.78 1.54 -3.02
CA ALA A 92 20.83 0.53 -3.47
C ALA A 92 20.78 0.42 -5.00
N LEU A 93 20.47 -0.80 -5.45
CA LEU A 93 20.08 -1.06 -6.82
C LEU A 93 18.60 -0.64 -6.98
N ILE A 94 18.35 0.29 -7.89
CA ILE A 94 17.05 0.96 -8.06
C ILE A 94 16.43 0.78 -9.45
N ASP A 95 17.16 0.25 -10.41
CA ASP A 95 16.61 -0.28 -11.67
C ASP A 95 17.46 -1.46 -12.10
N PHE A 96 16.81 -2.47 -12.66
CA PHE A 96 17.45 -3.61 -13.27
C PHE A 96 16.58 -4.12 -14.41
N GLY A 97 17.18 -4.42 -15.56
CA GLY A 97 16.40 -4.89 -16.71
C GLY A 97 17.22 -5.42 -17.86
N ALA A 98 16.50 -5.90 -18.89
CA ALA A 98 17.11 -6.27 -20.16
C ALA A 98 17.37 -5.03 -21.01
N LYS A 99 18.49 -4.98 -21.74
CA LYS A 99 18.83 -3.84 -22.61
C LYS A 99 17.77 -3.60 -23.70
N SER A 100 17.16 -4.68 -24.20
CA SER A 100 16.13 -4.63 -25.25
C SER A 100 14.75 -4.20 -24.76
N ALA A 101 14.51 -4.19 -23.45
CA ALA A 101 13.23 -3.89 -22.87
C ALA A 101 13.44 -3.09 -21.59
N ALA A 102 13.25 -1.78 -21.70
CA ALA A 102 13.36 -0.90 -20.57
C ALA A 102 12.10 -0.98 -19.70
N GLN A 103 12.27 -1.37 -18.44
CA GLN A 103 11.19 -1.35 -17.46
C GLN A 103 11.73 -1.30 -16.04
N ASP A 104 11.28 -0.32 -15.27
CA ASP A 104 11.54 -0.17 -13.84
C ASP A 104 10.38 -0.75 -13.03
N GLU A 105 10.58 -1.95 -12.49
CA GLU A 105 9.69 -2.54 -11.50
C GLU A 105 10.42 -2.89 -10.19
N LEU A 106 11.70 -2.57 -10.08
CA LEU A 106 12.46 -2.81 -8.86
C LEU A 106 12.46 -1.52 -8.03
N ILE A 107 11.74 -1.48 -6.90
CA ILE A 107 11.77 -0.29 -6.04
C ILE A 107 13.15 -0.15 -5.39
N GLU A 108 13.65 -1.25 -4.82
CA GLU A 108 14.96 -1.25 -4.15
C GLU A 108 15.45 -2.70 -3.97
N LEU A 109 16.73 -2.94 -4.24
CA LEU A 109 17.47 -4.08 -3.69
C LEU A 109 18.67 -3.56 -2.89
N ARG A 110 18.76 -3.94 -1.61
CA ARG A 110 19.79 -3.45 -0.68
C ARG A 110 20.37 -4.57 0.18
N THR A 111 21.68 -4.55 0.41
CA THR A 111 22.34 -5.44 1.37
C THR A 111 21.77 -5.26 2.77
N VAL A 112 21.59 -6.34 3.51
CA VAL A 112 21.22 -6.32 4.93
C VAL A 112 22.14 -7.21 5.75
N LEU A 113 22.30 -6.86 7.02
CA LEU A 113 23.07 -7.61 8.00
C LEU A 113 22.19 -7.95 9.21
N PHE A 114 22.25 -9.21 9.64
CA PHE A 114 21.60 -9.69 10.85
C PHE A 114 22.63 -10.32 11.78
N VAL A 115 22.48 -10.07 13.08
CA VAL A 115 23.30 -10.67 14.13
C VAL A 115 22.37 -11.25 15.18
N ALA A 116 22.50 -12.55 15.45
CA ALA A 116 21.62 -13.27 16.38
C ALA A 116 20.11 -13.05 16.10
N GLY A 117 19.75 -12.97 14.81
CA GLY A 117 18.37 -12.78 14.36
C GLY A 117 17.85 -11.34 14.39
N ALA A 118 18.64 -10.36 14.85
CA ALA A 118 18.27 -8.94 14.85
C ALA A 118 18.95 -8.19 13.69
N PRO A 119 18.23 -7.28 12.98
CA PRO A 119 18.84 -6.46 11.95
C PRO A 119 19.89 -5.53 12.56
N THR A 120 21.05 -5.44 11.92
CA THR A 120 22.13 -4.52 12.27
C THR A 120 22.17 -3.38 11.26
N PRO A 121 21.84 -2.14 11.65
CA PRO A 121 21.79 -1.02 10.72
C PRO A 121 23.12 -0.77 10.02
N LEU A 122 23.07 -0.68 8.70
CA LEU A 122 24.20 -0.34 7.83
C LEU A 122 24.13 1.12 7.39
N ARG A 123 25.28 1.65 7.00
CA ARG A 123 25.41 2.94 6.32
C ARG A 123 26.34 2.76 5.14
N THR A 124 25.92 3.24 3.97
CA THR A 124 26.79 3.37 2.79
C THR A 124 27.89 4.38 3.08
N VAL A 125 29.13 3.92 2.97
CA VAL A 125 30.36 4.71 3.14
C VAL A 125 30.83 5.27 1.81
N GLY A 126 30.64 4.51 0.72
CA GLY A 126 31.08 4.90 -0.61
C GLY A 126 30.57 3.96 -1.70
N ILE A 127 30.69 4.40 -2.95
CA ILE A 127 30.55 3.56 -4.13
C ILE A 127 31.88 3.62 -4.88
N GLU A 128 32.45 2.46 -5.21
CA GLU A 128 33.72 2.34 -5.91
C GLU A 128 33.48 1.86 -7.34
N ALA A 129 34.02 2.60 -8.32
CA ALA A 129 34.04 2.23 -9.72
C ALA A 129 35.48 1.86 -10.12
N THR A 130 35.73 0.59 -10.44
CA THR A 130 37.08 0.08 -10.73
C THR A 130 37.10 -0.85 -11.94
N ARG A 131 38.26 -1.49 -12.18
CA ARG A 131 38.44 -2.54 -13.19
C ARG A 131 39.05 -3.79 -12.55
N ALA A 132 38.49 -4.96 -12.87
CA ALA A 132 39.12 -6.26 -12.66
C ALA A 132 39.65 -6.77 -14.00
N GLY A 133 40.93 -6.50 -14.30
CA GLY A 133 41.46 -6.67 -15.65
C GLY A 133 40.81 -5.66 -16.60
N GLU A 134 40.19 -6.13 -17.70
CA GLU A 134 39.45 -5.27 -18.62
C GLU A 134 38.00 -4.98 -18.18
N LEU A 135 37.44 -5.80 -17.28
CA LEU A 135 36.03 -5.72 -16.88
C LEU A 135 35.80 -4.57 -15.88
N PRO A 136 34.88 -3.63 -16.16
CA PRO A 136 34.39 -2.69 -15.16
C PRO A 136 33.74 -3.42 -13.98
N VAL A 137 34.04 -2.97 -12.76
CA VAL A 137 33.43 -3.46 -11.51
C VAL A 137 32.86 -2.28 -10.75
N LEU A 138 31.63 -2.43 -10.29
CA LEU A 138 30.95 -1.48 -9.41
C LEU A 138 30.79 -2.13 -8.03
N ALA A 139 31.18 -1.43 -6.97
CA ALA A 139 31.08 -1.94 -5.61
C ALA A 139 30.47 -0.91 -4.66
N VAL A 140 29.64 -1.37 -3.74
CA VAL A 140 29.09 -0.56 -2.63
C VAL A 140 29.84 -0.94 -1.36
N GLU A 141 30.36 0.07 -0.67
CA GLU A 141 31.04 -0.06 0.62
C GLU A 141 30.11 0.40 1.73
N GLU A 142 29.90 -0.43 2.74
CA GLU A 142 29.01 -0.15 3.86
C GLU A 142 29.72 -0.46 5.20
N ALA A 143 29.28 0.21 6.26
CA ALA A 143 29.72 -0.09 7.62
C ALA A 143 28.52 -0.18 8.56
N SER A 144 28.61 -1.06 9.56
CA SER A 144 27.61 -1.11 10.62
C SER A 144 27.69 0.15 11.50
N ARG A 145 26.55 0.66 11.94
CA ARG A 145 26.51 1.88 12.78
C ARG A 145 27.20 1.73 14.14
N ASP A 146 27.30 0.51 14.63
CA ASP A 146 28.02 0.16 15.86
C ASP A 146 29.54 -0.06 15.67
N GLY A 147 30.04 0.10 14.43
CA GLY A 147 31.46 -0.01 14.09
C GLY A 147 32.04 -1.43 14.12
N ARG A 148 31.23 -2.48 14.26
CA ARG A 148 31.71 -3.87 14.34
C ARG A 148 31.99 -4.53 12.99
N PHE A 149 31.38 -4.05 11.92
CA PHE A 149 31.42 -4.69 10.61
C PHE A 149 31.70 -3.70 9.48
N GLU A 150 32.49 -4.17 8.50
CA GLU A 150 32.64 -3.56 7.18
C GLU A 150 32.05 -4.52 6.14
N LEU A 151 31.33 -4.00 5.16
CA LEU A 151 30.71 -4.80 4.10
C LEU A 151 31.05 -4.23 2.73
N ARG A 152 31.27 -5.12 1.78
CA ARG A 152 31.47 -4.78 0.36
C ARG A 152 30.54 -5.63 -0.50
N THR A 153 29.72 -4.98 -1.32
CA THR A 153 28.85 -5.63 -2.31
C THR A 153 29.34 -5.30 -3.72
N GLU A 154 29.85 -6.30 -4.45
CA GLU A 154 30.31 -6.15 -5.83
C GLU A 154 29.25 -6.59 -6.84
N TYR A 155 29.05 -5.79 -7.89
CA TYR A 155 28.16 -6.06 -9.01
C TYR A 155 28.99 -6.47 -10.23
N ARG A 156 28.92 -7.76 -10.59
CA ARG A 156 29.76 -8.36 -11.63
C ARG A 156 28.92 -8.75 -12.83
N LEU A 157 29.05 -7.97 -13.90
CA LEU A 157 28.38 -8.19 -15.18
C LEU A 157 29.41 -8.64 -16.24
N ALA A 158 28.97 -9.45 -17.20
CA ALA A 158 29.76 -9.83 -18.37
C ALA A 158 28.91 -9.74 -19.64
N GLU A 159 29.55 -9.50 -20.79
CA GLU A 159 28.91 -9.19 -22.09
C GLU A 159 27.73 -10.12 -22.44
N LYS A 160 27.92 -11.43 -22.30
CA LYS A 160 26.99 -12.47 -22.79
C LYS A 160 26.24 -13.20 -21.69
N ARG A 161 26.26 -12.69 -20.44
CA ARG A 161 25.50 -13.29 -19.34
C ARG A 161 24.07 -12.76 -19.32
N ASP A 162 23.13 -13.66 -19.00
CA ASP A 162 21.71 -13.34 -18.75
C ASP A 162 21.44 -13.04 -17.26
N PHE A 163 22.51 -12.79 -16.50
CA PHE A 163 22.44 -12.45 -15.07
C PHE A 163 23.60 -11.54 -14.66
N VAL A 164 23.41 -10.83 -13.55
CA VAL A 164 24.45 -10.13 -12.80
C VAL A 164 24.78 -10.96 -11.56
N GLU A 165 26.06 -11.25 -11.32
CA GLU A 165 26.48 -11.87 -10.06
C GLU A 165 26.71 -10.75 -9.04
N LEU A 166 26.00 -10.81 -7.92
CA LEU A 166 26.25 -9.93 -6.79
C LEU A 166 26.99 -10.72 -5.71
N VAL A 167 28.11 -10.19 -5.23
CA VAL A 167 28.91 -10.82 -4.17
C VAL A 167 29.05 -9.86 -3.01
N SER A 168 28.40 -10.18 -1.89
CA SER A 168 28.48 -9.38 -0.67
C SER A 168 29.35 -10.06 0.36
N THR A 169 30.36 -9.36 0.87
CA THR A 169 31.26 -9.85 1.91
C THR A 169 31.09 -8.98 3.14
N VAL A 170 30.84 -9.60 4.31
CA VAL A 170 30.90 -8.94 5.61
C VAL A 170 32.18 -9.34 6.33
N THR A 171 32.90 -8.39 6.92
CA THR A 171 34.10 -8.61 7.72
C THR A 171 33.89 -8.11 9.14
N ASN A 172 34.22 -8.93 10.14
CA ASN A 172 34.24 -8.50 11.54
C ASN A 172 35.51 -7.70 11.81
N VAL A 173 35.39 -6.37 11.95
CA VAL A 173 36.51 -5.47 12.24
C VAL A 173 36.65 -5.15 13.73
N SER A 174 35.79 -5.74 14.56
CA SER A 174 35.88 -5.62 16.02
C SER A 174 36.95 -6.57 16.60
N SER A 175 37.32 -6.34 17.86
CA SER A 175 38.25 -7.19 18.59
C SER A 175 37.62 -8.45 19.20
N LYS A 176 36.31 -8.67 19.00
CA LYS A 176 35.56 -9.79 19.62
C LYS A 176 35.07 -10.77 18.56
N ARG A 177 34.98 -12.05 18.93
CA ARG A 177 34.24 -13.05 18.15
C ARG A 177 32.74 -12.74 18.22
N ILE A 178 32.06 -12.80 17.08
CA ILE A 178 30.62 -12.55 16.99
C ILE A 178 29.97 -13.76 16.31
N GLY A 179 28.98 -14.34 16.99
CA GLY A 179 28.23 -15.48 16.48
C GLY A 179 26.96 -15.07 15.74
N ALA A 180 26.41 -16.02 14.97
CA ALA A 180 25.14 -15.90 14.26
C ALA A 180 25.04 -14.66 13.34
N VAL A 181 26.11 -14.39 12.59
CA VAL A 181 26.17 -13.30 11.60
C VAL A 181 25.62 -13.81 10.28
N GLN A 182 24.62 -13.12 9.73
CA GLN A 182 24.02 -13.42 8.43
C GLN A 182 23.99 -12.16 7.58
N ILE A 183 24.52 -12.26 6.36
CA ILE A 183 24.42 -11.23 5.33
C ILE A 183 23.40 -11.68 4.27
N GLY A 184 22.72 -10.72 3.67
CA GLY A 184 21.66 -10.98 2.70
C GLY A 184 21.24 -9.73 1.95
N ASP A 185 20.07 -9.80 1.32
CA ASP A 185 19.43 -8.67 0.66
C ASP A 185 17.99 -8.48 1.15
N ARG A 186 17.54 -7.22 1.12
CA ARG A 186 16.13 -6.86 1.14
C ARG A 186 15.73 -6.37 -0.24
N GLY A 187 14.75 -7.03 -0.85
CA GLY A 187 14.11 -6.62 -2.09
C GLY A 187 12.75 -5.99 -1.83
N ARG A 188 12.47 -4.86 -2.48
CA ARG A 188 11.17 -4.18 -2.51
C ARG A 188 10.68 -4.04 -3.95
N TRP A 189 9.40 -4.32 -4.15
CA TRP A 189 8.76 -4.45 -5.46
C TRP A 189 7.34 -3.88 -5.39
N PRO A 190 6.79 -3.32 -6.49
CA PRO A 190 5.47 -2.68 -6.51
C PRO A 190 4.36 -3.74 -6.53
N GLY A 191 4.09 -4.35 -5.38
CA GLY A 191 2.92 -5.20 -5.14
C GLY A 191 2.81 -6.47 -6.00
N THR A 192 3.84 -6.84 -6.76
CA THR A 192 3.92 -8.13 -7.45
C THR A 192 4.08 -9.24 -6.43
N THR A 193 3.56 -10.43 -6.73
CA THR A 193 3.75 -11.59 -5.86
C THR A 193 5.05 -12.31 -6.22
N ALA A 194 5.88 -12.60 -5.22
CA ALA A 194 7.03 -13.47 -5.42
C ALA A 194 6.58 -14.91 -5.67
N PHE A 195 7.22 -15.58 -6.62
CA PHE A 195 7.20 -17.02 -6.79
C PHE A 195 8.43 -17.62 -6.12
N ALA A 196 8.24 -18.73 -5.39
CA ALA A 196 9.36 -19.55 -4.94
C ALA A 196 9.03 -21.05 -5.11
N PRO A 197 9.99 -21.88 -5.55
CA PRO A 197 9.80 -23.32 -5.56
C PRO A 197 9.35 -23.85 -4.19
N ARG A 198 8.49 -24.84 -4.23
CA ARG A 198 7.74 -25.45 -3.12
C ARG A 198 6.66 -24.57 -2.48
N LEU A 199 6.67 -23.25 -2.68
CA LEU A 199 5.61 -22.35 -2.23
C LEU A 199 4.63 -21.99 -3.35
N GLY A 200 5.10 -21.91 -4.60
CA GLY A 200 4.35 -21.29 -5.68
C GLY A 200 4.39 -19.77 -5.58
N TYR A 201 3.36 -19.09 -6.06
CA TYR A 201 3.14 -17.68 -5.76
C TYR A 201 2.82 -17.52 -4.26
N VAL A 202 3.59 -16.69 -3.56
CA VAL A 202 3.47 -16.51 -2.12
C VAL A 202 2.38 -15.47 -1.84
N HIS A 203 1.32 -15.83 -1.12
CA HIS A 203 0.19 -14.91 -0.88
C HIS A 203 0.04 -14.48 0.58
N LEU A 204 0.95 -14.91 1.45
CA LEU A 204 0.95 -14.60 2.88
C LEU A 204 2.36 -14.61 3.46
N ALA A 205 2.56 -13.89 4.56
CA ALA A 205 3.83 -13.79 5.25
C ALA A 205 4.36 -15.19 5.64
N THR A 206 5.48 -15.58 5.05
CA THR A 206 6.04 -16.92 5.18
C THR A 206 7.55 -16.85 5.20
N ARG A 207 8.19 -17.80 5.91
CA ARG A 207 9.64 -18.03 5.82
C ARG A 207 9.92 -19.39 5.23
N ALA A 208 10.87 -19.47 4.31
CA ALA A 208 11.30 -20.72 3.70
C ALA A 208 12.75 -20.65 3.22
N ASP A 209 13.41 -21.81 3.19
CA ASP A 209 14.67 -21.97 2.47
C ASP A 209 14.37 -22.15 0.99
N VAL A 210 14.84 -21.24 0.16
CA VAL A 210 14.51 -21.22 -1.28
C VAL A 210 15.80 -21.23 -2.11
N PRO A 211 15.89 -22.09 -3.15
CA PRO A 211 17.07 -22.15 -4.01
C PRO A 211 17.11 -21.00 -5.03
N TRP A 212 15.94 -20.48 -5.38
CA TRP A 212 15.74 -19.27 -6.15
C TRP A 212 14.34 -18.73 -5.88
N LEU A 213 14.11 -17.46 -6.21
CA LEU A 213 12.78 -16.85 -6.25
C LEU A 213 12.64 -16.04 -7.54
N GLY A 214 11.41 -15.85 -8.01
CA GLY A 214 11.12 -15.12 -9.23
C GLY A 214 9.93 -14.19 -9.10
N ARG A 215 9.85 -13.20 -9.98
CA ARG A 215 8.75 -12.23 -10.04
C ARG A 215 8.39 -12.00 -11.50
N VAL A 216 7.10 -12.02 -11.81
CA VAL A 216 6.60 -11.73 -13.16
C VAL A 216 6.16 -10.28 -13.18
N GLY A 217 6.82 -9.48 -14.01
CA GLY A 217 6.48 -8.11 -14.29
C GLY A 217 5.64 -7.96 -15.56
N ARG A 218 5.33 -6.72 -15.93
CA ARG A 218 4.49 -6.43 -17.11
C ARG A 218 5.17 -6.73 -18.44
N LYS A 219 6.49 -6.51 -18.55
CA LYS A 219 7.30 -6.84 -19.75
C LYS A 219 8.47 -7.78 -19.46
N LEU A 220 9.03 -7.70 -18.25
CA LEU A 220 10.17 -8.51 -17.82
C LEU A 220 9.77 -9.43 -16.67
N SER A 221 10.41 -10.60 -16.61
CA SER A 221 10.43 -11.42 -15.40
C SER A 221 11.80 -11.39 -14.76
N TYR A 222 11.80 -11.36 -13.44
CA TYR A 222 12.98 -11.23 -12.59
C TYR A 222 13.23 -12.51 -11.80
N GLY A 223 14.49 -12.81 -11.50
CA GLY A 223 14.86 -13.95 -10.66
C GLY A 223 16.09 -13.70 -9.80
N PHE A 224 16.08 -14.25 -8.58
CA PHE A 224 17.25 -14.32 -7.70
C PHE A 224 17.59 -15.78 -7.50
N VAL A 225 18.83 -16.16 -7.80
CA VAL A 225 19.33 -17.52 -7.67
C VAL A 225 20.42 -17.55 -6.62
N PHE A 226 20.40 -18.54 -5.74
CA PHE A 226 21.35 -18.66 -4.63
C PHE A 226 22.32 -19.84 -4.88
N PRO A 227 23.42 -19.62 -5.64
CA PRO A 227 24.31 -20.70 -6.09
C PRO A 227 25.10 -21.38 -4.98
N SER A 228 25.34 -20.69 -3.85
CA SER A 228 26.06 -21.24 -2.69
C SER A 228 25.19 -22.14 -1.79
N GLY A 229 23.90 -22.29 -2.11
CA GLY A 229 22.91 -23.00 -1.32
C GLY A 229 21.64 -22.18 -1.14
N PRO A 230 20.51 -22.80 -0.72
CA PRO A 230 19.26 -22.07 -0.49
C PRO A 230 19.44 -20.89 0.47
N ALA A 231 18.82 -19.77 0.15
CA ALA A 231 18.72 -18.64 1.07
C ALA A 231 17.51 -18.82 1.99
N GLN A 232 17.64 -18.40 3.24
CA GLN A 232 16.51 -18.28 4.15
C GLN A 232 15.76 -17.00 3.79
N VAL A 233 14.60 -17.14 3.13
CA VAL A 233 13.81 -16.01 2.67
C VAL A 233 12.59 -15.79 3.57
N ALA A 234 12.47 -14.59 4.09
CA ALA A 234 11.26 -14.09 4.72
C ALA A 234 10.49 -13.24 3.70
N PHE A 235 9.37 -13.77 3.22
CA PHE A 235 8.42 -13.02 2.41
C PHE A 235 7.60 -12.13 3.32
N GLN A 236 7.73 -10.83 3.13
CA GLN A 236 7.12 -9.82 3.96
C GLN A 236 5.79 -9.42 3.34
N PHE A 237 4.77 -9.43 4.18
CA PHE A 237 3.48 -8.89 3.85
C PHE A 237 3.19 -7.81 4.86
N ASP A 238 2.78 -6.66 4.38
CA ASP A 238 2.05 -5.72 5.18
C ASP A 238 0.56 -6.09 5.11
N VAL A 239 -0.28 -5.29 5.75
CA VAL A 239 -1.73 -5.46 5.65
C VAL A 239 -2.21 -5.18 4.22
N VAL A 240 -1.39 -4.52 3.40
CA VAL A 240 -1.71 -4.15 2.03
C VAL A 240 -1.29 -5.23 0.99
N GLY A 241 -0.62 -6.32 1.35
CA GLY A 241 -0.20 -7.39 0.43
C GLY A 241 1.31 -7.68 0.46
N PRO A 242 1.92 -8.25 -0.61
CA PRO A 242 3.36 -8.47 -0.63
C PRO A 242 4.12 -7.14 -0.55
N ALA A 243 4.91 -6.96 0.52
CA ALA A 243 5.73 -5.78 0.78
C ALA A 243 7.18 -5.93 0.27
N GLY A 244 7.60 -7.18 0.04
CA GLY A 244 8.94 -7.51 -0.42
C GLY A 244 9.45 -8.81 0.20
N GLU A 245 10.76 -8.96 0.20
CA GLU A 245 11.43 -10.11 0.78
C GLU A 245 12.76 -9.73 1.43
N VAL A 246 13.14 -10.50 2.46
CA VAL A 246 14.50 -10.48 3.01
C VAL A 246 15.09 -11.86 2.80
N ALA A 247 16.14 -11.96 1.99
CA ALA A 247 16.86 -13.18 1.68
C ALA A 247 18.20 -13.20 2.42
N LEU A 248 18.38 -14.14 3.35
CA LEU A 248 19.60 -14.26 4.15
C LEU A 248 20.40 -15.50 3.76
N GLY A 249 21.72 -15.35 3.70
CA GLY A 249 22.65 -16.47 3.58
C GLY A 249 22.77 -17.30 4.85
N ALA A 250 23.68 -18.27 4.79
CA ALA A 250 24.01 -19.12 5.94
C ALA A 250 24.54 -18.29 7.12
N SER A 251 24.21 -18.74 8.33
CA SER A 251 24.71 -18.14 9.56
C SER A 251 26.16 -18.53 9.81
N ALA A 252 27.00 -17.54 10.15
CA ALA A 252 28.41 -17.72 10.39
C ALA A 252 28.84 -17.18 11.77
N GLU A 253 29.90 -17.75 12.32
CA GLU A 253 30.62 -17.16 13.44
C GLU A 253 31.91 -16.54 12.94
N LEU A 254 32.13 -15.26 13.25
CA LEU A 254 33.25 -14.49 12.74
C LEU A 254 34.20 -14.10 13.87
N ASN A 255 35.44 -14.61 13.84
CA ASN A 255 36.53 -14.08 14.66
C ASN A 255 36.98 -12.69 14.14
N PRO A 256 37.73 -11.90 14.93
CA PRO A 256 38.32 -10.66 14.45
C PRO A 256 39.07 -10.85 13.13
N GLY A 257 38.77 -10.01 12.14
CA GLY A 257 39.35 -10.04 10.79
C GLY A 257 38.78 -11.13 9.86
N GLN A 258 37.91 -12.02 10.33
CA GLN A 258 37.25 -12.99 9.47
C GLN A 258 36.01 -12.39 8.81
N GLY A 259 35.68 -12.90 7.62
CA GLY A 259 34.48 -12.53 6.90
C GLY A 259 33.67 -13.71 6.42
N ALA A 260 32.42 -13.43 6.04
CA ALA A 260 31.51 -14.35 5.38
C ALA A 260 31.00 -13.71 4.07
N GLU A 261 30.65 -14.56 3.12
CA GLU A 261 30.24 -14.16 1.78
C GLU A 261 28.82 -14.64 1.48
N PHE A 262 28.04 -13.79 0.80
CA PHE A 262 26.74 -14.12 0.24
C PHE A 262 26.75 -13.84 -1.27
N ARG A 263 26.52 -14.91 -2.05
CA ARG A 263 26.46 -14.88 -3.51
C ARG A 263 25.05 -15.11 -3.99
N ARG A 264 24.64 -14.30 -4.96
CA ARG A 264 23.37 -14.45 -5.67
C ARG A 264 23.50 -13.95 -7.10
N ASP A 265 22.78 -14.60 -8.00
CA ASP A 265 22.64 -14.14 -9.38
C ASP A 265 21.28 -13.48 -9.55
N VAL A 266 21.27 -12.30 -10.16
CA VAL A 266 20.04 -11.56 -10.46
C VAL A 266 19.79 -11.62 -11.97
N ILE A 267 18.61 -12.12 -12.36
CA ILE A 267 18.18 -12.39 -13.73
C ILE A 267 17.06 -11.43 -14.11
N ALA A 268 17.13 -10.83 -15.29
CA ALA A 268 16.01 -10.11 -15.91
C ALA A 268 15.90 -10.54 -17.36
N VAL A 269 14.73 -11.08 -17.74
CA VAL A 269 14.52 -11.60 -19.10
C VAL A 269 13.15 -11.19 -19.65
N PRO A 270 13.06 -10.91 -20.97
CA PRO A 270 11.78 -10.98 -21.65
C PRO A 270 11.31 -12.44 -21.64
N GLY A 271 10.03 -12.64 -21.37
CA GLY A 271 9.44 -13.97 -21.17
C GLY A 271 9.02 -14.19 -19.72
N GLY A 272 8.05 -15.08 -19.52
CA GLY A 272 7.44 -15.33 -18.22
C GLY A 272 8.34 -16.10 -17.25
N LEU A 273 7.75 -16.50 -16.14
CA LEU A 273 8.40 -17.26 -15.06
C LEU A 273 9.10 -18.54 -15.54
N GLY A 274 8.61 -19.18 -16.60
CA GLY A 274 9.25 -20.35 -17.20
C GLY A 274 10.69 -20.06 -17.66
N LYS A 275 10.95 -18.89 -18.25
CA LYS A 275 12.31 -18.53 -18.69
C LYS A 275 13.24 -18.25 -17.51
N VAL A 276 12.72 -17.58 -16.47
CA VAL A 276 13.45 -17.37 -15.22
C VAL A 276 13.82 -18.71 -14.58
N ALA A 277 12.86 -19.64 -14.48
CA ALA A 277 13.09 -20.96 -13.91
C ALA A 277 14.14 -21.76 -14.70
N GLU A 278 14.10 -21.71 -16.03
CA GLU A 278 15.11 -22.36 -16.87
C GLU A 278 16.52 -21.88 -16.53
N LEU A 279 16.72 -20.56 -16.49
CA LEU A 279 18.01 -19.96 -16.18
C LEU A 279 18.42 -20.26 -14.73
N ALA A 280 17.49 -20.16 -13.78
CA ALA A 280 17.76 -20.44 -12.38
C ALA A 280 18.22 -21.89 -12.15
N TRP A 281 17.52 -22.86 -12.71
CA TRP A 281 17.89 -24.27 -12.58
C TRP A 281 19.21 -24.60 -13.26
N ARG A 282 19.49 -24.01 -14.44
CA ARG A 282 20.81 -24.13 -15.10
C ARG A 282 21.92 -23.55 -14.22
N ARG A 283 21.70 -22.40 -13.57
CA ARG A 283 22.67 -21.80 -12.65
C ARG A 283 22.91 -22.66 -11.41
N LEU A 284 21.90 -23.40 -10.97
CA LEU A 284 21.99 -24.39 -9.90
C LEU A 284 22.49 -25.77 -10.38
N ALA A 285 23.01 -25.86 -11.61
CA ALA A 285 23.53 -27.08 -12.23
C ALA A 285 22.54 -28.26 -12.20
N LYS A 286 21.23 -27.98 -12.31
CA LYS A 286 20.21 -29.01 -12.42
C LYS A 286 20.02 -29.41 -13.89
N PRO A 287 20.06 -30.71 -14.22
CA PRO A 287 19.70 -31.18 -15.55
C PRO A 287 18.21 -30.92 -15.79
N LEU A 288 17.90 -30.34 -16.94
CA LEU A 288 16.54 -29.93 -17.30
C LEU A 288 15.96 -30.81 -18.40
N GLY A 289 14.65 -31.03 -18.33
CA GLY A 289 13.79 -31.40 -19.45
C GLY A 289 12.63 -30.41 -19.57
N HIS A 290 11.79 -30.61 -20.58
CA HIS A 290 10.65 -29.74 -20.85
C HIS A 290 9.34 -30.54 -20.82
N ALA A 291 8.34 -30.05 -20.11
CA ALA A 291 6.96 -30.52 -20.21
C ALA A 291 6.15 -29.50 -21.02
N ARG A 292 5.65 -29.93 -22.18
CA ARG A 292 4.98 -29.06 -23.17
C ARG A 292 3.63 -29.60 -23.58
N GLY A 293 2.76 -28.71 -24.01
CA GLY A 293 1.46 -29.06 -24.57
C GLY A 293 0.80 -27.86 -25.22
N SER A 294 -0.44 -28.05 -25.64
CA SER A 294 -1.29 -26.98 -26.16
C SER A 294 -2.73 -27.28 -25.80
N LEU A 295 -3.39 -26.30 -25.17
CA LEU A 295 -4.80 -26.36 -24.81
C LEU A 295 -5.67 -26.16 -26.04
N LYS A 296 -6.68 -27.02 -26.21
CA LYS A 296 -7.61 -26.95 -27.33
C LYS A 296 -9.06 -27.00 -26.84
N PRO A 297 -9.85 -25.92 -27.02
CA PRO A 297 -9.44 -24.62 -27.57
C PRO A 297 -8.47 -23.87 -26.63
N PRO A 298 -7.70 -22.89 -27.14
CA PRO A 298 -6.99 -21.93 -26.29
C PRO A 298 -7.96 -21.27 -25.30
N GLN A 299 -7.47 -20.97 -24.09
CA GLN A 299 -8.29 -20.41 -23.00
C GLN A 299 -7.91 -18.95 -22.76
N SER A 300 -8.89 -18.14 -22.36
CA SER A 300 -8.74 -16.71 -22.08
C SER A 300 -7.67 -16.44 -21.01
N TRP A 301 -7.68 -17.25 -19.95
CA TRP A 301 -6.61 -17.36 -18.96
C TRP A 301 -6.48 -18.82 -18.56
N ALA A 302 -5.28 -19.37 -18.60
CA ALA A 302 -5.02 -20.70 -18.06
C ALA A 302 -3.63 -20.73 -17.47
N THR A 303 -3.46 -21.44 -16.36
CA THR A 303 -2.16 -21.65 -15.72
C THR A 303 -1.89 -23.14 -15.60
N ILE A 304 -0.70 -23.57 -15.99
CA ILE A 304 -0.22 -24.94 -15.83
C ILE A 304 0.82 -24.92 -14.71
N SER A 305 0.58 -25.73 -13.68
CA SER A 305 1.47 -25.87 -12.53
C SER A 305 2.04 -27.27 -12.46
N ALA A 306 3.36 -27.40 -12.47
CA ALA A 306 4.03 -28.64 -12.07
C ALA A 306 4.16 -28.66 -10.55
N ARG A 307 3.65 -29.72 -9.92
CA ARG A 307 3.72 -29.97 -8.48
C ARG A 307 4.50 -31.24 -8.22
N HIS A 308 5.26 -31.26 -7.14
CA HIS A 308 5.82 -32.49 -6.59
C HIS A 308 4.68 -33.45 -6.17
N PRO A 309 4.96 -34.75 -5.98
CA PRO A 309 3.98 -35.70 -5.45
C PRO A 309 3.39 -35.32 -4.09
N ASP A 310 4.11 -34.51 -3.30
CA ASP A 310 3.65 -33.94 -2.02
C ASP A 310 2.71 -32.73 -2.18
N GLY A 311 2.35 -32.37 -3.42
CA GLY A 311 1.46 -31.27 -3.78
C GLY A 311 2.14 -29.91 -3.87
N ARG A 312 3.43 -29.78 -3.53
CA ARG A 312 4.12 -28.47 -3.55
C ARG A 312 4.54 -28.05 -4.95
N THR A 313 4.26 -26.81 -5.32
CA THR A 313 4.53 -26.25 -6.64
C THR A 313 6.03 -26.16 -6.94
N VAL A 314 6.45 -26.58 -8.13
CA VAL A 314 7.83 -26.45 -8.65
C VAL A 314 7.94 -25.26 -9.58
N LEU A 315 6.96 -25.12 -10.47
CA LEU A 315 6.84 -24.06 -11.46
C LEU A 315 5.36 -23.91 -11.84
N SER A 316 4.91 -22.68 -12.01
CA SER A 316 3.61 -22.35 -12.62
C SER A 316 3.84 -21.39 -13.78
N VAL A 317 3.24 -21.66 -14.92
CA VAL A 317 3.31 -20.80 -16.11
C VAL A 317 1.92 -20.57 -16.69
N PRO A 318 1.60 -19.35 -17.18
CA PRO A 318 0.39 -19.15 -17.96
C PRO A 318 0.50 -19.90 -19.30
N ALA A 319 -0.65 -20.30 -19.86
CA ALA A 319 -0.73 -20.69 -21.26
C ALA A 319 -0.61 -19.45 -22.14
N GLU A 320 0.07 -19.59 -23.28
CA GLU A 320 0.17 -18.56 -24.31
C GLU A 320 -1.18 -18.35 -25.00
N SER A 321 -1.32 -17.23 -25.73
CA SER A 321 -2.56 -16.88 -26.45
C SER A 321 -3.02 -17.92 -27.49
N ASP A 322 -2.10 -18.74 -28.00
CA ASP A 322 -2.40 -19.87 -28.91
C ASP A 322 -2.67 -21.18 -28.16
N GLY A 323 -2.73 -21.13 -26.83
CA GLY A 323 -2.93 -22.25 -25.92
C GLY A 323 -1.67 -23.06 -25.62
N SER A 324 -0.52 -22.76 -26.25
CA SER A 324 0.73 -23.48 -25.98
C SER A 324 1.31 -23.16 -24.61
N PHE A 325 2.10 -24.08 -24.05
CA PHE A 325 2.82 -23.86 -22.80
C PHE A 325 4.11 -24.69 -22.74
N ASP A 326 5.09 -24.21 -21.98
CA ASP A 326 6.37 -24.90 -21.73
C ASP A 326 6.83 -24.73 -20.28
N LEU A 327 7.04 -25.87 -19.59
CA LEU A 327 7.58 -25.93 -18.25
C LEU A 327 8.99 -26.54 -18.29
N PRO A 328 10.06 -25.73 -18.25
CA PRO A 328 11.42 -26.22 -18.05
C PRO A 328 11.60 -26.65 -16.58
N LEU A 329 11.80 -27.95 -16.38
CA LEU A 329 11.80 -28.58 -15.07
C LEU A 329 13.04 -29.46 -14.87
N PRO A 330 13.56 -29.58 -13.64
CA PRO A 330 14.52 -30.62 -13.31
C PRO A 330 13.98 -32.02 -13.68
N ALA A 331 14.87 -32.98 -13.91
CA ALA A 331 14.44 -34.36 -14.09
C ALA A 331 13.72 -34.88 -12.81
N GLY A 332 12.55 -35.51 -12.97
CA GLY A 332 11.73 -35.97 -11.85
C GLY A 332 10.29 -36.31 -12.23
N GLU A 333 9.54 -36.82 -11.26
CA GLU A 333 8.11 -37.08 -11.36
C GLU A 333 7.30 -35.90 -10.84
N TYR A 334 6.26 -35.53 -11.58
CA TYR A 334 5.41 -34.38 -11.29
C TYR A 334 3.93 -34.67 -11.54
N ARG A 335 3.09 -33.99 -10.77
CA ARG A 335 1.67 -33.80 -11.06
C ARG A 335 1.50 -32.45 -11.74
N PHE A 336 1.02 -32.45 -12.97
CA PHE A 336 0.72 -31.25 -13.74
C PHE A 336 -0.75 -30.90 -13.55
N VAL A 337 -1.02 -29.68 -13.10
CA VAL A 337 -2.38 -29.19 -12.84
C VAL A 337 -2.66 -28.01 -13.75
N LEU A 338 -3.66 -28.14 -14.61
CA LEU A 338 -4.26 -27.07 -15.37
C LEU A 338 -5.32 -26.38 -14.50
N ALA A 339 -5.24 -25.06 -14.38
CA ALA A 339 -6.36 -24.22 -13.94
C ALA A 339 -6.79 -23.34 -15.11
N ALA A 340 -8.07 -23.35 -15.45
CA ALA A 340 -8.66 -22.68 -16.61
C ALA A 340 -10.05 -22.11 -16.22
N PRO A 341 -10.71 -21.31 -17.08
CA PRO A 341 -11.97 -20.67 -16.72
C PRO A 341 -13.08 -21.69 -16.40
N GLY A 342 -13.08 -22.85 -17.05
CA GLY A 342 -14.05 -23.90 -16.78
C GLY A 342 -13.72 -24.81 -15.59
N GLY A 343 -12.57 -24.65 -14.95
CA GLY A 343 -12.14 -25.46 -13.80
C GLY A 343 -10.73 -26.01 -13.94
N GLU A 344 -10.49 -27.17 -13.31
CA GLU A 344 -9.17 -27.80 -13.24
C GLU A 344 -9.13 -29.13 -14.02
N ASP A 345 -7.94 -29.47 -14.53
CA ASP A 345 -7.60 -30.81 -15.05
C ASP A 345 -6.19 -31.20 -14.57
N GLU A 346 -5.88 -32.49 -14.50
CA GLU A 346 -4.56 -32.94 -14.04
C GLU A 346 -4.03 -34.19 -14.75
N GLU A 347 -2.70 -34.24 -14.88
CA GLU A 347 -1.97 -35.36 -15.47
C GLU A 347 -0.69 -35.64 -14.67
N LEU A 348 -0.33 -36.92 -14.50
CA LEU A 348 0.96 -37.32 -13.93
C LEU A 348 1.98 -37.52 -15.06
N GLY A 349 3.22 -37.10 -14.85
CA GLY A 349 4.28 -37.35 -15.84
C GLY A 349 5.70 -37.26 -15.28
N THR A 350 6.62 -37.88 -16.01
CA THR A 350 8.05 -37.92 -15.67
C THR A 350 8.85 -37.10 -16.67
N VAL A 351 9.58 -36.10 -16.18
CA VAL A 351 10.50 -35.30 -16.98
C VAL A 351 11.88 -35.94 -16.89
N THR A 352 12.51 -36.21 -18.03
CA THR A 352 13.88 -36.72 -18.12
C THR A 352 14.85 -35.63 -18.55
N GLU A 353 16.13 -35.77 -18.23
CA GLU A 353 17.18 -34.86 -18.72
C GLU A 353 17.19 -34.80 -20.25
N GLY A 354 17.16 -33.58 -20.80
CA GLY A 354 17.07 -33.32 -22.25
C GLY A 354 15.77 -33.79 -22.91
N GLY A 355 14.84 -34.35 -22.13
CA GLY A 355 13.58 -34.90 -22.61
C GLY A 355 12.54 -33.83 -22.92
N ASN A 356 11.58 -34.20 -23.78
CA ASN A 356 10.39 -33.42 -24.06
C ASN A 356 9.15 -34.27 -23.73
N LEU A 357 8.61 -34.09 -22.53
CA LEU A 357 7.34 -34.69 -22.12
C LEU A 357 6.20 -33.91 -22.79
N ARG A 358 5.28 -34.62 -23.46
CA ARG A 358 4.07 -34.03 -24.03
C ARG A 358 2.89 -34.28 -23.10
N LEU A 359 2.27 -33.20 -22.61
CA LEU A 359 1.06 -33.24 -21.79
C LEU A 359 -0.20 -33.14 -22.65
N ASN A 360 -1.26 -33.80 -22.20
CA ASN A 360 -2.58 -33.87 -22.85
C ASN A 360 -3.68 -33.31 -21.94
N LEU A 361 -3.38 -32.24 -21.19
CA LEU A 361 -4.33 -31.53 -20.35
C LEU A 361 -5.49 -30.97 -21.20
N VAL A 362 -6.72 -31.22 -20.76
CA VAL A 362 -7.95 -30.82 -21.43
C VAL A 362 -8.62 -29.70 -20.62
N PRO A 363 -8.75 -28.47 -21.16
CA PRO A 363 -9.45 -27.42 -20.45
C PRO A 363 -10.93 -27.77 -20.30
N PRO A 364 -11.49 -27.83 -19.07
CA PRO A 364 -12.92 -27.99 -18.90
C PRO A 364 -13.67 -26.82 -19.53
N ARG A 365 -14.89 -27.07 -20.05
CA ARG A 365 -15.70 -26.04 -20.69
C ARG A 365 -16.26 -25.06 -19.64
N PRO A 366 -16.02 -23.74 -19.77
CA PRO A 366 -16.65 -22.75 -18.89
C PRO A 366 -18.12 -22.53 -19.23
N GLY A 367 -18.89 -22.05 -18.25
CA GLY A 367 -20.13 -21.33 -18.48
C GLY A 367 -19.89 -19.82 -18.51
N THR A 368 -20.75 -19.10 -19.23
CA THR A 368 -20.69 -17.63 -19.30
C THR A 368 -21.72 -17.01 -18.36
N LEU A 369 -21.26 -16.28 -17.35
CA LEU A 369 -22.11 -15.41 -16.54
C LEU A 369 -22.12 -14.02 -17.17
N THR A 370 -23.25 -13.65 -17.79
CA THR A 370 -23.52 -12.28 -18.22
C THR A 370 -24.08 -11.48 -17.05
N TYR A 371 -23.63 -10.25 -16.87
CA TYR A 371 -24.20 -9.35 -15.86
C TYR A 371 -24.70 -8.06 -16.49
N VAL A 372 -25.79 -7.54 -15.93
CA VAL A 372 -26.35 -6.23 -16.26
C VAL A 372 -26.77 -5.55 -14.96
N ILE A 373 -26.25 -4.35 -14.74
CA ILE A 373 -26.47 -3.50 -13.58
C ILE A 373 -27.02 -2.17 -14.08
N THR A 374 -28.18 -1.78 -13.57
CA THR A 374 -28.85 -0.54 -13.95
C THR A 374 -29.28 0.29 -12.73
N ASP A 375 -29.64 1.53 -12.99
CA ASP A 375 -30.43 2.33 -12.06
C ASP A 375 -31.94 2.04 -12.20
N GLU A 376 -32.74 2.80 -11.45
CA GLU A 376 -34.22 2.77 -11.45
C GLU A 376 -34.88 3.27 -12.76
N TYR A 377 -34.09 3.79 -13.70
CA TYR A 377 -34.53 4.25 -15.04
C TYR A 377 -33.98 3.35 -16.17
N ASP A 378 -33.54 2.14 -15.83
CA ASP A 378 -32.94 1.14 -16.73
C ASP A 378 -31.67 1.64 -17.45
N GLN A 379 -30.99 2.67 -16.92
CA GLN A 379 -29.72 3.14 -17.48
C GLN A 379 -28.54 2.32 -16.95
N PRO A 380 -27.51 2.04 -17.77
CA PRO A 380 -26.31 1.33 -17.31
C PRO A 380 -25.63 2.06 -16.16
N PHE A 381 -25.27 1.33 -15.11
CA PHE A 381 -24.80 1.91 -13.86
C PHE A 381 -23.50 1.27 -13.37
N ALA A 382 -22.54 2.07 -12.93
CA ALA A 382 -21.28 1.56 -12.42
C ALA A 382 -21.49 0.79 -11.12
N GLY A 383 -20.71 -0.24 -10.86
CA GLY A 383 -20.84 -1.00 -9.62
C GLY A 383 -19.80 -2.10 -9.49
N ARG A 384 -19.76 -2.67 -8.29
CA ARG A 384 -18.94 -3.84 -7.97
C ARG A 384 -19.82 -5.07 -7.84
N LEU A 385 -19.46 -6.13 -8.56
CA LEU A 385 -20.00 -7.48 -8.42
C LEU A 385 -19.19 -8.28 -7.40
N VAL A 386 -19.89 -9.09 -6.62
CA VAL A 386 -19.29 -10.15 -5.79
C VAL A 386 -19.95 -11.47 -6.20
N VAL A 387 -19.13 -12.44 -6.61
CA VAL A 387 -19.58 -13.75 -7.14
C VAL A 387 -19.14 -14.86 -6.21
N ARG A 388 -20.05 -15.43 -5.43
CA ARG A 388 -19.71 -16.47 -4.43
C ARG A 388 -20.15 -17.84 -4.91
N GLY A 389 -19.27 -18.83 -4.80
CA GLY A 389 -19.63 -20.21 -5.05
C GLY A 389 -20.53 -20.74 -3.95
N VAL A 390 -21.65 -21.37 -4.33
CA VAL A 390 -22.50 -22.08 -3.37
C VAL A 390 -22.02 -23.52 -3.29
N PRO A 391 -21.67 -24.05 -2.10
CA PRO A 391 -21.13 -25.40 -1.97
C PRO A 391 -21.95 -26.45 -2.72
N PRO A 392 -21.28 -27.35 -3.50
CA PRO A 392 -19.84 -27.59 -3.53
C PRO A 392 -19.03 -26.69 -4.48
N THR A 393 -19.66 -25.73 -5.17
CA THR A 393 -18.98 -24.77 -6.05
C THR A 393 -18.10 -23.84 -5.20
N LYS A 394 -16.83 -23.67 -5.62
CA LYS A 394 -15.87 -22.78 -4.95
C LYS A 394 -16.06 -21.33 -5.42
N ASP A 395 -15.66 -20.38 -4.60
CA ASP A 395 -15.49 -18.99 -5.03
C ASP A 395 -14.52 -18.93 -6.22
N PRO A 396 -14.85 -18.17 -7.28
CA PRO A 396 -13.96 -18.01 -8.43
C PRO A 396 -12.82 -17.04 -8.13
N ASP A 397 -11.73 -17.18 -8.87
CA ASP A 397 -10.72 -16.14 -9.02
C ASP A 397 -10.96 -15.45 -10.37
N LEU A 398 -11.59 -14.29 -10.34
CA LEU A 398 -12.03 -13.54 -11.50
C LEU A 398 -10.84 -12.86 -12.16
N VAL A 399 -10.79 -12.98 -13.48
CA VAL A 399 -9.86 -12.24 -14.33
C VAL A 399 -10.64 -11.10 -15.00
N PRO A 400 -10.35 -9.84 -14.65
CA PRO A 400 -11.07 -8.69 -15.21
C PRO A 400 -10.85 -8.53 -16.72
N GLY A 401 -11.88 -8.10 -17.43
CA GLY A 401 -11.84 -7.69 -18.83
C GLY A 401 -11.44 -6.22 -19.03
N THR A 402 -11.75 -5.67 -20.21
CA THR A 402 -11.48 -4.27 -20.54
C THR A 402 -12.48 -3.34 -19.84
N ASN A 403 -12.01 -2.24 -19.22
CA ASN A 403 -12.81 -1.33 -18.37
C ASN A 403 -13.38 -2.00 -17.12
N GLU A 404 -12.75 -3.09 -16.69
CA GLU A 404 -13.02 -3.77 -15.44
C GLU A 404 -11.73 -3.78 -14.61
N SER A 405 -11.88 -3.79 -13.29
CA SER A 405 -10.79 -4.11 -12.37
C SER A 405 -11.31 -5.10 -11.34
N GLY A 406 -10.47 -5.93 -10.77
CA GLY A 406 -10.94 -7.01 -9.91
C GLY A 406 -9.85 -8.01 -9.57
N SER A 407 -10.17 -8.87 -8.63
CA SER A 407 -9.33 -9.97 -8.18
C SER A 407 -10.19 -10.85 -7.26
N ARG A 408 -9.85 -12.15 -7.14
CA ARG A 408 -10.66 -13.10 -6.37
C ARG A 408 -12.10 -13.08 -6.87
N ASN A 409 -13.08 -13.13 -5.99
CA ASN A 409 -14.49 -13.18 -6.31
C ASN A 409 -15.13 -11.81 -6.58
N MET A 410 -14.36 -10.76 -6.90
CA MET A 410 -14.88 -9.40 -7.08
C MET A 410 -14.48 -8.78 -8.41
N LEU A 411 -15.43 -8.09 -9.03
CA LEU A 411 -15.27 -7.39 -10.30
C LEU A 411 -15.93 -6.01 -10.23
N TYR A 412 -15.19 -4.97 -10.54
CA TYR A 412 -15.68 -3.61 -10.66
C TYR A 412 -15.92 -3.29 -12.13
N SER A 413 -17.06 -2.67 -12.44
CA SER A 413 -17.45 -2.32 -13.81
C SER A 413 -17.95 -0.89 -13.89
N LEU A 414 -17.41 -0.12 -14.85
CA LEU A 414 -17.91 1.24 -15.14
C LEU A 414 -19.20 1.25 -15.95
N THR A 415 -19.39 0.24 -16.80
CA THR A 415 -20.52 0.13 -17.73
C THR A 415 -21.71 -0.57 -17.11
N GLY A 416 -21.52 -1.26 -15.98
CA GLY A 416 -22.55 -2.10 -15.37
C GLY A 416 -22.90 -3.34 -16.18
N SER A 417 -22.21 -3.63 -17.28
CA SER A 417 -22.52 -4.80 -18.10
C SER A 417 -21.27 -5.44 -18.67
N GLY A 418 -21.30 -6.77 -18.76
CA GLY A 418 -20.15 -7.57 -19.20
C GLY A 418 -20.44 -9.07 -19.08
N SER A 419 -19.39 -9.87 -19.28
CA SER A 419 -19.47 -11.33 -19.18
C SER A 419 -18.18 -11.91 -18.61
N ILE A 420 -18.32 -12.87 -17.71
CA ILE A 420 -17.22 -13.60 -17.08
C ILE A 420 -17.38 -15.10 -17.31
N GLU A 421 -16.28 -15.75 -17.64
CA GLU A 421 -16.21 -17.21 -17.78
C GLU A 421 -15.91 -17.84 -16.43
N LEU A 422 -16.75 -18.80 -16.00
CA LEU A 422 -16.63 -19.47 -14.71
C LEU A 422 -16.89 -20.98 -14.87
N PRO A 423 -16.43 -21.82 -13.92
CA PRO A 423 -16.83 -23.22 -13.87
C PRO A 423 -18.36 -23.37 -13.78
N ALA A 424 -18.91 -24.44 -14.36
CA ALA A 424 -20.32 -24.73 -14.16
C ALA A 424 -20.60 -25.01 -12.67
N GLY A 425 -21.70 -24.48 -12.14
CA GLY A 425 -22.00 -24.55 -10.70
C GLY A 425 -23.07 -23.59 -10.24
N ARG A 426 -23.34 -23.58 -8.92
CA ARG A 426 -24.26 -22.61 -8.30
C ARG A 426 -23.49 -21.43 -7.73
N TYR A 427 -23.99 -20.23 -7.99
CA TYR A 427 -23.38 -18.98 -7.55
C TYR A 427 -24.40 -18.07 -6.90
N ASP A 428 -23.99 -17.39 -5.84
CA ASP A 428 -24.68 -16.26 -5.24
C ASP A 428 -23.98 -14.97 -5.71
N VAL A 429 -24.68 -14.18 -6.52
CA VAL A 429 -24.14 -12.97 -7.15
C VAL A 429 -24.84 -11.76 -6.57
N LEU A 430 -24.07 -10.77 -6.13
CA LEU A 430 -24.58 -9.49 -5.65
C LEU A 430 -23.82 -8.32 -6.29
N ALA A 431 -24.43 -7.14 -6.29
CA ALA A 431 -23.79 -5.90 -6.71
C ALA A 431 -23.91 -4.78 -5.67
N THR A 432 -22.89 -3.91 -5.59
CA THR A 432 -22.84 -2.74 -4.68
C THR A 432 -22.42 -1.46 -5.41
N HIS A 433 -22.91 -0.30 -4.95
CA HIS A 433 -22.50 1.05 -5.39
C HIS A 433 -22.35 2.01 -4.20
N GLY A 434 -21.75 1.56 -3.10
CA GLY A 434 -21.70 2.32 -1.85
C GLY A 434 -22.97 2.22 -0.99
N PRO A 435 -22.95 2.82 0.22
CA PRO A 435 -24.02 2.73 1.20
C PRO A 435 -25.24 3.61 0.90
N GLU A 436 -25.27 4.36 -0.19
CA GLU A 436 -26.45 5.15 -0.55
C GLU A 436 -27.52 4.31 -1.27
N TYR A 437 -27.13 3.14 -1.77
CA TYR A 437 -27.92 2.31 -2.69
C TYR A 437 -28.27 0.93 -2.11
N SER A 438 -29.31 0.31 -2.69
CA SER A 438 -29.65 -1.10 -2.46
C SER A 438 -28.52 -2.05 -2.90
N MET A 439 -28.60 -3.31 -2.49
CA MET A 439 -27.64 -4.37 -2.86
C MET A 439 -28.40 -5.51 -3.56
N PRO A 440 -28.68 -5.40 -4.88
CA PRO A 440 -29.35 -6.47 -5.61
C PRO A 440 -28.53 -7.77 -5.54
N ARG A 441 -29.22 -8.88 -5.31
CA ARG A 441 -28.63 -10.21 -5.10
C ARG A 441 -29.48 -11.28 -5.75
N GLN A 442 -28.84 -12.26 -6.36
CA GLN A 442 -29.48 -13.37 -7.03
C GLN A 442 -28.62 -14.63 -6.90
N GLU A 443 -29.24 -15.72 -6.48
CA GLU A 443 -28.64 -17.05 -6.64
C GLU A 443 -28.98 -17.61 -8.03
N LEU A 444 -27.99 -18.13 -8.75
CA LEU A 444 -28.14 -18.66 -10.10
C LEU A 444 -27.35 -19.95 -10.29
N GLU A 445 -27.82 -20.79 -11.21
CA GLU A 445 -27.12 -21.98 -11.67
C GLU A 445 -26.48 -21.68 -13.03
N LEU A 446 -25.15 -21.78 -13.09
CA LEU A 446 -24.37 -21.53 -14.29
C LEU A 446 -24.13 -22.83 -15.06
N ASN A 447 -24.68 -22.89 -16.26
CA ASN A 447 -24.52 -24.01 -17.19
C ASN A 447 -23.44 -23.72 -18.25
N ALA A 448 -22.64 -24.72 -18.62
CA ALA A 448 -21.55 -24.57 -19.60
C ALA A 448 -22.01 -24.38 -21.07
N ASP A 449 -23.26 -24.72 -21.40
CA ASP A 449 -23.84 -24.55 -22.74
C ASP A 449 -24.74 -23.31 -22.83
N LEU A 450 -25.55 -23.05 -21.80
CA LEU A 450 -26.54 -21.97 -21.80
C LEU A 450 -26.07 -20.68 -21.11
N GLY A 451 -25.04 -20.76 -20.25
CA GLY A 451 -24.65 -19.64 -19.38
C GLY A 451 -25.71 -19.30 -18.33
N ALA A 452 -25.57 -18.13 -17.73
CA ALA A 452 -26.56 -17.53 -16.83
C ALA A 452 -26.50 -16.00 -16.91
N THR A 453 -27.57 -15.31 -16.50
CA THR A 453 -27.60 -13.85 -16.46
C THR A 453 -27.96 -13.34 -15.08
N PHE A 454 -27.10 -12.51 -14.50
CA PHE A 454 -27.39 -11.68 -13.35
C PHE A 454 -27.97 -10.33 -13.81
N ARG A 455 -29.12 -9.94 -13.24
CA ARG A 455 -29.72 -8.63 -13.47
C ARG A 455 -29.91 -7.92 -12.12
N GLY A 456 -29.11 -6.89 -11.88
CA GLY A 456 -29.18 -6.07 -10.68
C GLY A 456 -29.72 -4.68 -11.00
N MET A 457 -30.68 -4.19 -10.22
CA MET A 457 -31.12 -2.81 -10.27
C MET A 457 -30.78 -2.14 -8.95
N PHE A 458 -30.02 -1.04 -9.00
CA PHE A 458 -29.77 -0.21 -7.84
C PHE A 458 -30.92 0.77 -7.63
N THR A 459 -31.32 0.91 -6.37
CA THR A 459 -32.26 1.92 -5.91
C THR A 459 -31.55 2.80 -4.90
N ARG A 460 -31.49 4.11 -5.16
CA ARG A 460 -30.93 5.04 -4.16
C ARG A 460 -31.93 5.16 -3.02
N SER A 461 -31.50 4.80 -1.81
CA SER A 461 -32.38 4.75 -0.64
C SER A 461 -31.98 5.72 0.47
N VAL A 462 -30.77 6.27 0.39
CA VAL A 462 -30.28 7.32 1.28
C VAL A 462 -30.18 8.63 0.51
N ASP A 463 -30.89 9.64 0.98
CA ASP A 463 -30.79 11.00 0.47
C ASP A 463 -29.60 11.72 1.11
N THR A 464 -28.63 12.10 0.30
CA THR A 464 -27.43 12.85 0.71
C THR A 464 -27.39 14.22 0.03
N SER A 465 -28.54 14.77 -0.36
CA SER A 465 -28.64 16.07 -1.03
C SER A 465 -27.93 17.18 -0.25
N GLY A 466 -27.14 18.00 -0.95
CA GLY A 466 -26.24 19.01 -0.37
C GLY A 466 -24.89 18.50 0.15
N TRP A 467 -24.60 17.20 0.02
CA TRP A 467 -23.36 16.58 0.50
C TRP A 467 -22.72 15.71 -0.58
N LEU A 468 -21.40 15.80 -0.73
CA LEU A 468 -20.63 14.93 -1.62
C LEU A 468 -20.00 13.78 -0.85
N ALA A 469 -20.15 12.55 -1.33
CA ALA A 469 -19.41 11.39 -0.85
C ALA A 469 -17.93 11.52 -1.25
N ALA A 470 -17.04 11.71 -0.27
CA ALA A 470 -15.63 11.95 -0.50
C ALA A 470 -14.71 10.94 0.19
N ASP A 471 -13.54 10.72 -0.41
CA ASP A 471 -12.45 9.97 0.19
C ASP A 471 -11.15 10.79 0.07
N PHE A 472 -10.63 11.23 1.22
CA PHE A 472 -9.50 12.15 1.33
C PHE A 472 -8.16 11.46 1.58
N HIS A 473 -8.13 10.12 1.61
CA HIS A 473 -6.92 9.34 1.86
C HIS A 473 -6.88 8.09 0.98
N LEU A 474 -6.14 8.18 -0.13
CA LEU A 474 -6.16 7.19 -1.21
C LEU A 474 -4.76 6.97 -1.79
N HIS A 475 -4.45 5.70 -2.09
CA HIS A 475 -3.19 5.30 -2.71
C HIS A 475 -3.39 4.56 -4.03
N ALA A 476 -2.50 4.85 -4.97
CA ALA A 476 -2.39 4.25 -6.29
C ALA A 476 -0.91 4.02 -6.65
N ALA A 477 -0.63 3.60 -7.88
CA ALA A 477 0.71 3.22 -8.33
C ALA A 477 1.83 4.26 -8.12
N PRO A 478 1.58 5.58 -8.04
CA PRO A 478 2.62 6.53 -7.65
C PRO A 478 3.10 6.37 -6.20
N SER A 479 2.27 5.84 -5.29
CA SER A 479 2.71 5.47 -3.94
C SER A 479 3.56 4.20 -3.96
N LYS A 480 4.57 4.13 -3.09
CA LYS A 480 5.55 3.04 -3.06
C LYS A 480 4.99 1.70 -2.56
N ASP A 481 3.86 1.71 -1.89
CA ASP A 481 3.18 0.57 -1.28
C ASP A 481 1.86 0.20 -1.98
N SER A 482 1.49 0.91 -3.04
CA SER A 482 0.35 0.56 -3.88
C SER A 482 0.81 0.20 -5.28
N ASN A 483 0.11 -0.76 -5.89
CA ASN A 483 0.34 -1.15 -7.28
C ASN A 483 -0.91 -0.95 -8.16
N VAL A 484 -1.93 -0.29 -7.63
CA VAL A 484 -3.19 -0.05 -8.33
C VAL A 484 -2.99 1.03 -9.39
N PRO A 485 -3.15 0.73 -10.69
CA PRO A 485 -3.10 1.76 -11.71
C PRO A 485 -4.09 2.89 -11.42
N LEU A 486 -3.76 4.13 -11.79
CA LEU A 486 -4.64 5.29 -11.56
C LEU A 486 -6.05 5.05 -12.14
N ASN A 487 -6.14 4.50 -13.35
CA ASN A 487 -7.40 4.14 -14.00
C ASN A 487 -8.21 3.12 -13.19
N ASP A 488 -7.57 2.09 -12.65
CA ASP A 488 -8.23 1.08 -11.82
C ASP A 488 -8.72 1.69 -10.51
N ARG A 489 -7.93 2.57 -9.89
CA ARG A 489 -8.33 3.27 -8.67
C ARG A 489 -9.55 4.16 -8.90
N VAL A 490 -9.52 4.98 -9.95
CA VAL A 490 -10.66 5.83 -10.36
C VAL A 490 -11.91 4.99 -10.65
N LEU A 491 -11.74 3.85 -11.31
CA LEU A 491 -12.81 2.90 -11.55
C LEU A 491 -13.41 2.36 -10.26
N THR A 492 -12.57 1.95 -9.29
CA THR A 492 -13.07 1.47 -7.98
C THR A 492 -13.87 2.55 -7.24
N LEU A 493 -13.41 3.81 -7.28
CA LEU A 493 -14.10 4.94 -6.64
C LEU A 493 -15.47 5.18 -7.26
N ALA A 494 -15.55 5.23 -8.60
CA ALA A 494 -16.82 5.42 -9.31
C ALA A 494 -17.79 4.27 -9.07
N ALA A 495 -17.29 3.03 -8.97
CA ALA A 495 -18.10 1.85 -8.68
C ALA A 495 -18.55 1.76 -7.21
N GLU A 496 -17.88 2.45 -6.28
CA GLU A 496 -18.28 2.56 -4.86
C GLU A 496 -19.07 3.84 -4.56
N GLY A 497 -19.45 4.61 -5.60
CA GLY A 497 -20.28 5.81 -5.47
C GLY A 497 -19.56 7.01 -4.86
N ILE A 498 -18.22 7.06 -4.94
CA ILE A 498 -17.47 8.26 -4.52
C ILE A 498 -17.62 9.34 -5.58
N GLU A 499 -17.99 10.53 -5.13
CA GLU A 499 -18.24 11.71 -5.97
C GLU A 499 -17.03 12.65 -5.99
N LEU A 500 -16.21 12.60 -4.94
CA LEU A 500 -14.99 13.39 -4.81
C LEU A 500 -13.83 12.55 -4.26
N ALA A 501 -12.72 12.51 -4.98
CA ALA A 501 -11.52 11.80 -4.56
C ALA A 501 -10.32 12.74 -4.38
N VAL A 502 -9.50 12.46 -3.36
CA VAL A 502 -8.18 13.09 -3.22
C VAL A 502 -7.12 12.00 -3.23
N PRO A 503 -6.36 11.83 -4.34
CA PRO A 503 -5.18 10.99 -4.31
C PRO A 503 -4.12 11.57 -3.39
N THR A 504 -3.64 10.78 -2.44
CA THR A 504 -2.65 11.21 -1.45
C THR A 504 -1.50 10.22 -1.41
N ASP A 505 -0.90 9.93 -2.57
CA ASP A 505 0.23 9.01 -2.65
C ASP A 505 1.43 9.51 -1.81
N HIS A 506 2.18 8.56 -1.21
CA HIS A 506 3.26 8.88 -0.28
C HIS A 506 4.35 9.79 -0.91
N ASN A 507 4.42 11.03 -0.43
CA ASN A 507 5.37 12.06 -0.87
C ASN A 507 5.36 12.31 -2.39
N HIS A 508 4.26 11.99 -3.07
CA HIS A 508 4.06 12.24 -4.49
C HIS A 508 2.73 12.96 -4.70
N VAL A 509 2.77 14.11 -5.38
CA VAL A 509 1.54 14.88 -5.65
C VAL A 509 0.82 14.27 -6.85
N THR A 510 -0.27 13.56 -6.57
CA THR A 510 -1.06 12.88 -7.60
C THR A 510 -2.34 13.67 -7.94
N ASP A 511 -2.94 13.36 -9.09
CA ASP A 511 -4.19 13.92 -9.58
C ASP A 511 -4.86 12.90 -10.51
N TYR A 512 -6.14 12.63 -10.29
CA TYR A 512 -6.91 11.67 -11.08
C TYR A 512 -7.61 12.27 -12.30
N SER A 513 -7.45 13.58 -12.59
CA SER A 513 -8.16 14.25 -13.70
C SER A 513 -8.02 13.52 -15.05
N GLU A 514 -6.80 13.11 -15.43
CA GLU A 514 -6.58 12.37 -16.69
C GLU A 514 -7.30 11.01 -16.69
N ALA A 515 -7.24 10.26 -15.59
CA ALA A 515 -7.90 8.96 -15.47
C ALA A 515 -9.44 9.10 -15.52
N ILE A 516 -9.99 10.14 -14.88
CA ILE A 516 -11.42 10.50 -14.93
C ILE A 516 -11.84 10.83 -16.36
N ASP A 517 -11.05 11.62 -17.09
CA ASP A 517 -11.34 12.02 -18.47
C ASP A 517 -11.30 10.83 -19.43
N VAL A 518 -10.25 10.00 -19.34
CA VAL A 518 -10.09 8.78 -20.17
C VAL A 518 -11.26 7.82 -19.98
N GLN A 519 -11.74 7.69 -18.73
CA GLN A 519 -12.87 6.83 -18.39
C GLN A 519 -14.25 7.50 -18.54
N ARG A 520 -14.29 8.77 -18.98
CA ARG A 520 -15.51 9.57 -19.21
C ARG A 520 -16.40 9.67 -17.97
N LEU A 521 -15.78 9.90 -16.82
CA LEU A 521 -16.45 10.01 -15.52
C LEU A 521 -16.77 11.46 -15.12
N GLY A 522 -16.57 12.42 -16.03
CA GLY A 522 -17.01 13.80 -15.83
C GLY A 522 -18.50 13.87 -15.46
N GLY A 523 -18.80 14.62 -14.39
CA GLY A 523 -20.16 14.70 -13.83
C GLY A 523 -20.56 13.53 -12.92
N LYS A 524 -19.68 12.54 -12.71
CA LYS A 524 -19.89 11.40 -11.77
C LYS A 524 -18.84 11.34 -10.67
N LEU A 525 -17.61 11.76 -10.98
CA LEU A 525 -16.49 11.81 -10.04
C LEU A 525 -15.63 13.02 -10.37
N VAL A 526 -15.24 13.77 -9.34
CA VAL A 526 -14.23 14.83 -9.42
C VAL A 526 -13.02 14.50 -8.53
N SER A 527 -11.89 15.12 -8.86
CA SER A 527 -10.63 14.94 -8.14
C SER A 527 -10.08 16.28 -7.68
N MET A 528 -9.42 16.28 -6.52
CA MET A 528 -8.52 17.34 -6.10
C MET A 528 -7.13 16.76 -5.90
N SER A 529 -6.09 17.43 -6.40
CA SER A 529 -4.73 16.95 -6.17
C SER A 529 -4.37 16.97 -4.67
N GLY A 530 -3.63 15.97 -4.23
CA GLY A 530 -3.23 15.82 -2.85
C GLY A 530 -1.90 15.09 -2.72
N VAL A 531 -1.41 15.01 -1.48
CA VAL A 531 -0.20 14.28 -1.11
C VAL A 531 -0.33 13.81 0.32
N GLU A 532 0.13 12.59 0.62
CA GLU A 532 0.41 12.17 1.98
C GLU A 532 1.88 12.44 2.30
N ILE A 533 2.13 13.50 3.05
CA ILE A 533 3.45 13.87 3.54
C ILE A 533 3.84 12.85 4.61
N THR A 534 4.76 11.97 4.23
CA THR A 534 5.08 10.75 4.96
C THR A 534 6.47 10.87 5.57
N THR A 535 6.52 10.87 6.90
CA THR A 535 7.76 10.99 7.66
C THR A 535 8.13 9.64 8.30
N LEU A 536 9.43 9.37 8.47
CA LEU A 536 9.86 8.14 9.14
C LEU A 536 9.61 8.13 10.65
N ASN A 537 9.65 9.31 11.28
CA ASN A 537 9.73 9.42 12.74
C ASN A 537 8.53 10.12 13.39
N TRP A 538 7.72 10.84 12.63
CA TRP A 538 6.65 11.68 13.17
C TRP A 538 5.26 11.18 12.84
N GLY A 539 5.07 10.57 11.68
CA GLY A 539 3.77 10.15 11.17
C GLY A 539 3.44 10.75 9.81
N HIS A 540 2.18 10.63 9.42
CA HIS A 540 1.74 10.96 8.07
C HIS A 540 0.65 12.03 8.08
N PHE A 541 0.70 12.90 7.07
CA PHE A 541 -0.15 14.08 7.00
C PHE A 541 -0.65 14.30 5.58
N ASN A 542 -1.95 14.27 5.37
CA ASN A 542 -2.51 14.67 4.08
C ASN A 542 -2.51 16.18 3.94
N ALA A 543 -2.19 16.65 2.74
CA ALA A 543 -2.37 18.03 2.34
C ALA A 543 -3.21 18.09 1.06
N TYR A 544 -4.34 18.81 1.08
CA TYR A 544 -5.22 18.96 -0.08
C TYR A 544 -6.13 20.20 -0.03
N PRO A 545 -6.43 20.84 -1.18
CA PRO A 545 -5.79 20.63 -2.47
C PRO A 545 -4.31 21.05 -2.42
N TYR A 546 -3.43 20.23 -2.98
CA TYR A 546 -1.99 20.48 -3.03
C TYR A 546 -1.53 20.55 -4.49
N PRO A 547 -1.11 21.71 -5.03
CA PRO A 547 -0.81 21.84 -6.45
C PRO A 547 0.41 21.00 -6.86
N LYS A 548 0.32 20.32 -8.03
CA LYS A 548 1.43 19.55 -8.62
C LYS A 548 2.71 20.36 -8.84
N SER A 549 2.61 21.67 -9.02
CA SER A 549 3.74 22.58 -9.21
C SER A 549 4.47 22.94 -7.92
N VAL A 550 4.00 22.47 -6.77
CA VAL A 550 4.59 22.75 -5.46
C VAL A 550 5.39 21.55 -4.99
N ASP A 551 6.65 21.76 -4.62
CA ASP A 551 7.50 20.72 -4.06
C ASP A 551 7.03 20.33 -2.65
N VAL A 552 6.89 19.01 -2.45
CA VAL A 552 6.61 18.40 -1.15
C VAL A 552 7.69 18.81 -0.13
N PRO A 553 7.32 19.13 1.13
CA PRO A 553 8.31 19.46 2.16
C PRO A 553 9.32 18.34 2.40
N ALA A 554 10.53 18.69 2.84
CA ALA A 554 11.47 17.68 3.32
C ALA A 554 10.90 16.96 4.56
N THR A 555 10.98 15.63 4.61
CA THR A 555 10.27 14.83 5.65
C THR A 555 11.17 14.11 6.66
N HIS A 556 12.49 14.22 6.52
CA HIS A 556 13.43 13.47 7.36
C HIS A 556 14.22 14.31 8.34
N GLU A 557 14.64 15.50 7.92
CA GLU A 557 15.38 16.44 8.76
C GLU A 557 14.46 17.49 9.38
N ALA A 558 13.23 17.62 8.85
CA ALA A 558 12.26 18.61 9.30
C ALA A 558 11.32 18.00 10.35
N SER A 559 11.11 18.77 11.41
CA SER A 559 10.06 18.56 12.40
C SER A 559 8.67 18.79 11.80
N PRO A 560 7.59 18.25 12.40
CA PRO A 560 6.21 18.56 12.03
C PRO A 560 5.91 20.05 12.06
N LEU A 561 6.50 20.79 13.00
CA LEU A 561 6.40 22.26 13.04
C LEU A 561 6.91 22.91 11.74
N GLU A 562 8.08 22.49 11.26
CA GLU A 562 8.66 23.00 10.02
C GLU A 562 7.89 22.52 8.79
N ILE A 563 7.51 21.25 8.75
CA ILE A 563 6.72 20.68 7.65
C ILE A 563 5.41 21.45 7.49
N PHE A 564 4.67 21.65 8.60
CA PHE A 564 3.40 22.36 8.55
C PHE A 564 3.60 23.82 8.16
N ALA A 565 4.65 24.49 8.67
CA ALA A 565 4.99 25.85 8.25
C ALA A 565 5.28 25.95 6.75
N VAL A 566 6.00 24.98 6.18
CA VAL A 566 6.27 24.91 4.73
C VAL A 566 4.98 24.72 3.94
N VAL A 567 4.10 23.81 4.38
CA VAL A 567 2.79 23.61 3.72
C VAL A 567 1.97 24.89 3.78
N ARG A 568 1.87 25.55 4.94
CA ARG A 568 1.16 26.84 5.07
C ARG A 568 1.75 27.94 4.19
N ALA A 569 3.07 27.95 3.99
CA ALA A 569 3.72 28.94 3.16
C ALA A 569 3.53 28.68 1.65
N ARG A 570 3.59 27.42 1.22
CA ARG A 570 3.56 27.04 -0.21
C ARG A 570 2.18 26.69 -0.74
N ALA A 571 1.30 26.18 0.12
CA ALA A 571 -0.08 25.79 -0.17
C ALA A 571 -1.02 26.29 0.95
N PRO A 572 -1.16 27.62 1.13
CA PRO A 572 -1.90 28.22 2.25
C PRO A 572 -3.38 27.85 2.34
N GLN A 573 -3.94 27.32 1.25
CA GLN A 573 -5.35 26.91 1.17
C GLN A 573 -5.55 25.40 1.34
N ALA A 574 -4.48 24.63 1.50
CA ALA A 574 -4.58 23.20 1.75
C ALA A 574 -5.08 22.94 3.18
N VAL A 575 -6.03 22.02 3.30
CA VAL A 575 -6.31 21.29 4.54
C VAL A 575 -5.06 20.51 4.90
N LEU A 576 -4.55 20.68 6.11
CA LEU A 576 -3.60 19.76 6.73
C LEU A 576 -4.38 18.77 7.59
N GLN A 577 -4.31 17.50 7.24
CA GLN A 577 -4.96 16.41 7.96
C GLN A 577 -3.91 15.54 8.66
N VAL A 578 -4.13 15.19 9.92
CA VAL A 578 -3.37 14.14 10.61
C VAL A 578 -4.02 12.79 10.32
N ASN A 579 -3.25 11.87 9.73
CA ASN A 579 -3.72 10.53 9.38
C ASN A 579 -3.49 9.56 10.53
N HIS A 580 -4.38 8.56 10.66
CA HIS A 580 -4.29 7.41 11.57
C HIS A 580 -3.45 7.69 12.85
N PRO A 581 -3.91 8.61 13.73
CA PRO A 581 -3.08 9.36 14.68
C PRO A 581 -2.37 8.50 15.75
N ARG A 582 -2.87 7.29 15.96
CA ARG A 582 -2.38 6.34 16.97
C ARG A 582 -1.93 5.00 16.36
N MET A 583 -1.75 4.92 15.03
CA MET A 583 -1.26 3.70 14.39
C MET A 583 0.11 3.30 14.99
N PRO A 584 0.31 2.03 15.38
CA PRO A 584 1.59 1.57 15.90
C PRO A 584 2.74 1.87 14.92
N GLY A 585 3.86 2.40 15.42
CA GLY A 585 5.04 2.72 14.61
C GLY A 585 5.01 4.09 13.92
N VAL A 586 3.85 4.58 13.46
CA VAL A 586 3.74 5.82 12.67
C VAL A 586 2.73 6.85 13.20
N GLY A 587 1.99 6.57 14.27
CA GLY A 587 0.96 7.48 14.78
C GLY A 587 1.52 8.77 15.38
N TYR A 588 1.13 9.93 14.83
CA TYR A 588 1.63 11.24 15.23
C TYR A 588 1.42 11.60 16.69
N PHE A 589 0.27 11.23 17.27
CA PHE A 589 0.02 11.50 18.69
C PHE A 589 0.91 10.64 19.60
N ASN A 590 1.35 9.47 19.14
CA ASN A 590 2.32 8.66 19.88
C ASN A 590 3.71 9.29 19.84
N ARG A 591 4.11 9.84 18.68
CA ARG A 591 5.42 10.47 18.49
C ARG A 591 5.55 11.80 19.20
N GLY A 592 4.46 12.57 19.27
CA GLY A 592 4.37 13.79 20.07
C GLY A 592 4.21 13.58 21.56
N GLU A 593 3.96 12.34 22.01
CA GLU A 593 3.58 12.02 23.38
C GLU A 593 2.38 12.88 23.83
N LEU A 594 1.40 13.04 22.94
CA LEU A 594 0.26 13.92 23.15
C LEU A 594 -0.68 13.33 24.22
N ASN A 595 -0.89 14.10 25.29
CA ASN A 595 -1.99 13.93 26.22
C ASN A 595 -3.19 14.75 25.73
N THR A 596 -4.14 14.06 25.11
CA THR A 596 -5.33 14.65 24.49
C THR A 596 -6.28 15.26 25.50
N LYS A 597 -6.30 14.77 26.75
CA LYS A 597 -7.11 15.35 27.83
C LYS A 597 -6.64 16.74 28.21
N THR A 598 -5.34 16.97 28.23
CA THR A 598 -4.78 18.27 28.63
C THR A 598 -4.45 19.17 27.45
N GLY A 599 -4.46 18.65 26.21
CA GLY A 599 -4.00 19.37 25.02
C GLY A 599 -2.50 19.66 25.03
N VAL A 600 -1.71 18.83 25.74
CA VAL A 600 -0.26 19.04 25.91
C VAL A 600 0.50 17.90 25.24
N ALA A 601 1.40 18.25 24.32
CA ALA A 601 2.40 17.35 23.78
C ALA A 601 3.73 17.57 24.52
N GLU A 602 4.41 16.49 24.91
CA GLU A 602 5.71 16.61 25.60
C GLU A 602 6.83 16.96 24.62
N SER A 603 6.68 16.60 23.35
CA SER A 603 7.67 16.94 22.33
C SER A 603 7.55 18.41 21.89
N PRO A 604 8.67 19.18 21.90
CA PRO A 604 8.68 20.56 21.38
C PRO A 604 8.57 20.63 19.84
N GLU A 605 8.75 19.51 19.14
CA GLU A 605 8.63 19.41 17.68
C GLU A 605 7.18 19.14 17.23
N PHE A 606 6.29 18.84 18.18
CA PHE A 606 4.87 18.66 17.91
C PHE A 606 4.21 19.99 17.55
N SER A 607 3.44 19.99 16.47
CA SER A 607 2.63 21.12 16.02
C SER A 607 1.14 20.78 16.08
N PHE A 608 0.37 21.71 16.66
CA PHE A 608 -1.10 21.70 16.65
C PHE A 608 -1.70 22.36 15.40
N GLY A 609 -0.85 22.80 14.45
CA GLY A 609 -1.24 23.60 13.28
C GLY A 609 -1.90 22.83 12.13
N PHE A 610 -2.70 21.81 12.42
CA PHE A 610 -3.47 21.02 11.47
C PHE A 610 -4.97 21.36 11.55
N ASP A 611 -5.74 20.97 10.55
CA ASP A 611 -7.16 21.34 10.38
C ASP A 611 -8.12 20.15 10.56
N ALA A 612 -7.68 18.96 10.15
CA ALA A 612 -8.50 17.75 10.18
C ALA A 612 -7.77 16.59 10.89
N LEU A 613 -8.56 15.70 11.47
CA LEU A 613 -8.10 14.50 12.17
C LEU A 613 -8.82 13.28 11.63
N GLU A 614 -8.06 12.30 11.15
CA GLU A 614 -8.61 11.03 10.72
C GLU A 614 -9.00 10.18 11.94
N VAL A 615 -10.27 10.32 12.34
CA VAL A 615 -10.84 9.60 13.49
C VAL A 615 -11.13 8.14 13.12
N SER A 616 -11.44 7.88 11.85
CA SER A 616 -11.64 6.54 11.32
C SER A 616 -10.82 6.31 10.05
N ASN A 617 -10.02 5.25 10.04
CA ASN A 617 -9.21 4.87 8.89
C ASN A 617 -9.62 3.45 8.45
N GLY A 618 -9.71 3.23 7.13
CA GLY A 618 -10.12 1.95 6.53
C GLY A 618 -9.29 0.74 6.96
N PHE A 619 -8.02 0.97 7.31
CA PHE A 619 -7.10 -0.04 7.81
C PHE A 619 -7.53 -0.64 9.16
N ASP A 620 -8.11 0.19 10.03
CA ASP A 620 -8.40 -0.15 11.42
C ASP A 620 -9.87 -0.56 11.66
N LEU A 621 -10.70 -0.62 10.61
CA LEU A 621 -12.16 -0.84 10.73
C LEU A 621 -12.55 -2.15 11.42
N GLU A 622 -11.71 -3.18 11.38
CA GLU A 622 -11.97 -4.46 12.05
C GLU A 622 -11.63 -4.44 13.55
N ASP A 623 -10.83 -3.47 14.01
CA ASP A 623 -10.56 -3.27 15.43
C ASP A 623 -11.38 -2.10 15.98
N PRO A 624 -12.58 -2.34 16.50
CA PRO A 624 -13.43 -1.28 17.03
C PRO A 624 -12.75 -0.49 18.17
N LYS A 625 -11.75 -1.06 18.86
CA LYS A 625 -11.04 -0.34 19.94
C LYS A 625 -10.24 0.83 19.41
N VAL A 626 -9.72 0.75 18.19
CA VAL A 626 -8.98 1.86 17.56
C VAL A 626 -9.93 3.01 17.29
N PHE A 627 -11.09 2.73 16.68
CA PHE A 627 -12.13 3.72 16.46
C PHE A 627 -12.58 4.37 17.79
N GLU A 628 -12.95 3.58 18.80
CA GLU A 628 -13.41 4.10 20.09
C GLU A 628 -12.35 4.96 20.80
N ARG A 629 -11.06 4.60 20.68
CA ARG A 629 -9.95 5.42 21.20
C ARG A 629 -9.87 6.75 20.46
N ASN A 630 -9.81 6.72 19.13
CA ASN A 630 -9.64 7.93 18.33
C ASN A 630 -10.85 8.87 18.48
N PHE A 631 -12.06 8.31 18.55
CA PHE A 631 -13.30 9.06 18.76
C PHE A 631 -13.32 9.76 20.13
N ARG A 632 -12.93 9.04 21.20
CA ARG A 632 -12.78 9.63 22.54
C ARG A 632 -11.69 10.71 22.58
N GLU A 633 -10.52 10.44 22.00
CA GLU A 633 -9.40 11.39 22.00
C GLU A 633 -9.71 12.65 21.20
N TRP A 634 -10.52 12.54 20.13
CA TRP A 634 -11.06 13.70 19.43
C TRP A 634 -12.01 14.53 20.32
N PHE A 635 -12.88 13.91 21.10
CA PHE A 635 -13.71 14.62 22.09
C PHE A 635 -12.87 15.33 23.17
N GLU A 636 -11.82 14.67 23.66
CA GLU A 636 -10.88 15.27 24.61
C GLU A 636 -10.20 16.51 24.01
N LEU A 637 -9.82 16.47 22.73
CA LEU A 637 -9.26 17.63 22.01
C LEU A 637 -10.27 18.76 21.82
N LEU A 638 -11.53 18.45 21.48
CA LEU A 638 -12.61 19.46 21.43
C LEU A 638 -12.80 20.15 22.79
N ASN A 639 -12.73 19.38 23.88
CA ASN A 639 -12.90 19.88 25.23
C ASN A 639 -11.83 20.90 25.66
N VAL A 640 -10.61 20.79 25.13
CA VAL A 640 -9.51 21.75 25.37
C VAL A 640 -9.35 22.77 24.25
N GLY A 641 -10.32 22.88 23.34
CA GLY A 641 -10.40 23.94 22.34
C GLY A 641 -9.77 23.65 20.98
N HIS A 642 -9.29 22.44 20.75
CA HIS A 642 -8.83 22.03 19.43
C HIS A 642 -10.00 21.55 18.57
N ARG A 643 -10.42 22.39 17.61
CA ARG A 643 -11.58 22.14 16.72
C ARG A 643 -11.17 21.48 15.41
N TYR A 644 -10.49 20.35 15.49
CA TYR A 644 -10.13 19.58 14.30
C TYR A 644 -11.37 18.91 13.71
N THR A 645 -11.56 19.06 12.40
CA THR A 645 -12.62 18.35 11.68
C THR A 645 -12.33 16.87 11.68
N ALA A 646 -13.23 16.08 12.24
CA ALA A 646 -13.15 14.63 12.13
C ALA A 646 -13.48 14.21 10.69
N VAL A 647 -12.61 13.39 10.14
CA VAL A 647 -12.78 12.74 8.84
C VAL A 647 -12.62 11.23 8.99
N GLY A 648 -13.16 10.49 8.04
CA GLY A 648 -12.88 9.08 7.88
C GLY A 648 -12.71 8.71 6.42
N ASN A 649 -11.59 8.04 6.12
CA ASN A 649 -11.15 7.75 4.76
C ASN A 649 -10.61 6.33 4.65
N SER A 650 -10.55 5.80 3.43
CA SER A 650 -10.26 4.38 3.22
C SER A 650 -8.81 3.98 3.44
N ASP A 651 -7.87 4.89 3.14
CA ASP A 651 -6.45 4.58 3.10
C ASP A 651 -6.17 3.34 2.20
N SER A 652 -6.85 3.36 1.04
CA SER A 652 -6.93 2.20 0.17
C SER A 652 -5.67 2.04 -0.67
N HIS A 653 -5.03 0.88 -0.54
CA HIS A 653 -3.81 0.54 -1.29
C HIS A 653 -4.04 -0.49 -2.38
N ARG A 654 -5.20 -1.16 -2.38
CA ARG A 654 -5.53 -2.24 -3.32
C ARG A 654 -6.97 -2.10 -3.84
N VAL A 655 -7.30 -2.96 -4.80
CA VAL A 655 -8.64 -3.06 -5.40
C VAL A 655 -9.58 -3.92 -4.54
N VAL A 656 -9.08 -4.96 -3.87
CA VAL A 656 -9.91 -6.05 -3.29
C VAL A 656 -9.82 -6.24 -1.78
N PHE A 657 -9.24 -5.28 -1.07
CA PHE A 657 -9.28 -5.11 0.39
C PHE A 657 -8.82 -3.69 0.72
N GLN A 658 -9.18 -3.18 1.91
CA GLN A 658 -9.10 -1.75 2.23
C GLN A 658 -9.82 -0.94 1.15
N TRP A 659 -11.13 -1.19 1.04
CA TRP A 659 -11.91 -0.73 -0.12
C TRP A 659 -11.97 0.78 -0.16
N ALA A 660 -11.67 1.34 -1.33
CA ALA A 660 -11.85 2.76 -1.59
C ALA A 660 -13.28 3.18 -1.23
N GLY A 661 -13.42 4.32 -0.53
CA GLY A 661 -14.69 4.81 -0.04
C GLY A 661 -15.23 4.14 1.24
N TRP A 662 -14.42 3.35 1.95
CA TRP A 662 -14.79 2.71 3.22
C TRP A 662 -13.71 2.88 4.32
N PRO A 663 -13.96 3.70 5.36
CA PRO A 663 -15.07 4.65 5.49
C PRO A 663 -14.94 5.80 4.47
N ARG A 664 -15.97 6.65 4.41
CA ARG A 664 -15.99 7.87 3.61
C ARG A 664 -16.39 9.07 4.45
N THR A 665 -16.04 10.25 3.96
CA THR A 665 -16.45 11.53 4.53
C THR A 665 -17.42 12.20 3.58
N TYR A 666 -18.62 12.56 4.06
CA TYR A 666 -19.50 13.44 3.31
C TYR A 666 -19.17 14.89 3.60
N VAL A 667 -18.94 15.70 2.57
CA VAL A 667 -18.62 17.13 2.71
C VAL A 667 -19.74 18.00 2.15
N ARG A 668 -20.14 19.03 2.90
CA ARG A 668 -21.21 19.94 2.48
C ARG A 668 -20.72 20.79 1.32
N VAL A 669 -21.54 20.89 0.27
CA VAL A 669 -21.28 21.77 -0.87
C VAL A 669 -22.51 22.60 -1.19
N PRO A 670 -22.34 23.84 -1.71
CA PRO A 670 -23.47 24.68 -2.09
C PRO A 670 -24.19 24.20 -3.35
N ASP A 671 -23.48 23.53 -4.26
CA ASP A 671 -23.99 22.96 -5.51
C ASP A 671 -23.44 21.54 -5.67
N GLN A 672 -24.31 20.56 -5.92
CA GLN A 672 -23.94 19.16 -6.16
C GLN A 672 -23.68 18.85 -7.64
N ASP A 673 -23.80 19.83 -8.53
CA ASP A 673 -23.29 19.71 -9.89
C ASP A 673 -21.76 19.51 -9.86
N LEU A 674 -21.34 18.26 -10.02
CA LEU A 674 -19.94 17.86 -9.97
C LEU A 674 -19.08 18.61 -11.00
N SER A 675 -19.65 19.11 -12.10
CA SER A 675 -18.89 19.90 -13.08
C SER A 675 -18.45 21.28 -12.56
N ARG A 676 -18.99 21.71 -11.42
CA ARG A 676 -18.75 23.04 -10.82
C ARG A 676 -18.00 23.01 -9.51
N VAL A 677 -17.79 21.82 -8.93
CA VAL A 677 -17.12 21.66 -7.63
C VAL A 677 -15.74 22.31 -7.66
N GLN A 678 -15.53 23.29 -6.79
CA GLN A 678 -14.24 23.98 -6.66
C GLN A 678 -13.43 23.39 -5.50
N PRO A 679 -12.16 23.03 -5.71
CA PRO A 679 -11.33 22.45 -4.66
C PRO A 679 -11.26 23.30 -3.38
N LEU A 680 -11.25 24.63 -3.53
CA LEU A 680 -11.19 25.56 -2.42
C LEU A 680 -12.47 25.63 -1.60
N GLU A 681 -13.63 25.39 -2.20
CA GLU A 681 -14.90 25.36 -1.48
C GLU A 681 -14.96 24.12 -0.60
N VAL A 682 -14.49 22.98 -1.13
CA VAL A 682 -14.38 21.75 -0.35
C VAL A 682 -13.38 21.92 0.79
N ALA A 683 -12.20 22.49 0.53
CA ALA A 683 -11.22 22.76 1.57
C ALA A 683 -11.80 23.63 2.70
N ARG A 684 -12.56 24.69 2.36
CA ARG A 684 -13.26 25.53 3.36
C ARG A 684 -14.35 24.78 4.11
N ALA A 685 -15.09 23.91 3.45
CA ALA A 685 -16.10 23.09 4.10
C ALA A 685 -15.47 22.13 5.11
N VAL A 686 -14.35 21.49 4.75
CA VAL A 686 -13.58 20.64 5.65
C VAL A 686 -12.99 21.45 6.80
N THR A 687 -12.30 22.57 6.57
CA THR A 687 -11.75 23.37 7.68
C THR A 687 -12.82 24.03 8.56
N GLY A 688 -14.03 24.24 8.04
CA GLY A 688 -15.18 24.73 8.79
C GLY A 688 -15.97 23.66 9.56
N GLY A 689 -15.58 22.38 9.48
CA GLY A 689 -16.30 21.31 10.17
C GLY A 689 -17.61 20.88 9.50
N HIS A 690 -17.86 21.31 8.27
CA HIS A 690 -19.04 20.93 7.48
C HIS A 690 -18.86 19.56 6.83
N ALA A 691 -18.60 18.55 7.66
CA ALA A 691 -18.33 17.18 7.25
C ALA A 691 -19.03 16.15 8.16
N LEU A 692 -19.35 14.99 7.59
CA LEU A 692 -19.90 13.82 8.28
C LEU A 692 -19.04 12.60 7.94
N VAL A 693 -18.82 11.71 8.91
CA VAL A 693 -18.08 10.46 8.67
C VAL A 693 -19.04 9.29 8.60
N SER A 694 -18.83 8.40 7.65
CA SER A 694 -19.69 7.24 7.43
C SER A 694 -18.91 5.98 7.13
N CYS A 695 -19.24 4.92 7.85
CA CYS A 695 -18.98 3.54 7.47
C CYS A 695 -20.35 2.84 7.35
N GLY A 696 -21.11 3.22 6.33
CA GLY A 696 -22.42 2.63 6.02
C GLY A 696 -23.64 3.44 6.45
N ILE A 697 -23.51 4.32 7.46
CA ILE A 697 -24.63 5.11 7.99
C ILE A 697 -24.40 6.60 7.71
N PHE A 698 -25.37 7.27 7.11
CA PHE A 698 -25.40 8.72 6.94
C PHE A 698 -26.13 9.37 8.14
N VAL A 699 -25.47 10.29 8.86
CA VAL A 699 -26.02 10.91 10.07
C VAL A 699 -26.02 12.42 9.93
N LEU A 700 -27.20 13.02 9.73
CA LEU A 700 -27.36 14.46 9.56
C LEU A 700 -28.15 15.06 10.72
N PRO A 701 -27.48 15.70 11.69
CA PRO A 701 -28.13 16.56 12.67
C PRO A 701 -28.39 17.97 12.12
N THR A 702 -29.50 18.57 12.54
CA THR A 702 -29.87 19.95 12.26
C THR A 702 -30.44 20.60 13.52
N ALA A 703 -29.73 21.60 14.04
CA ALA A 703 -30.13 22.39 15.19
C ALA A 703 -30.98 23.59 14.75
N ASN A 704 -32.07 23.84 15.49
CA ASN A 704 -32.96 25.00 15.32
C ASN A 704 -33.45 25.21 13.88
N GLY A 705 -33.60 24.10 13.14
CA GLY A 705 -34.18 24.06 11.79
C GLY A 705 -33.22 24.33 10.63
N SER A 706 -32.00 24.84 10.86
CA SER A 706 -31.07 25.18 9.77
C SER A 706 -29.59 24.97 10.04
N ALA A 707 -29.14 25.01 11.29
CA ALA A 707 -27.72 24.90 11.63
C ALA A 707 -27.27 23.43 11.62
N GLY A 708 -26.19 23.12 10.90
CA GLY A 708 -25.64 21.77 10.79
C GLY A 708 -24.25 21.65 11.42
N PRO A 709 -23.55 20.53 11.16
CA PRO A 709 -22.16 20.33 11.58
C PRO A 709 -21.27 21.50 11.15
N GLY A 710 -20.43 22.00 12.06
CA GLY A 710 -19.57 23.17 11.87
C GLY A 710 -20.23 24.52 12.18
N ASP A 711 -21.57 24.59 12.24
CA ASP A 711 -22.28 25.83 12.57
C ASP A 711 -22.36 26.07 14.09
N THR A 712 -22.60 27.34 14.46
CA THR A 712 -22.89 27.75 15.84
C THR A 712 -24.33 28.24 15.96
N VAL A 713 -25.03 27.82 17.01
CA VAL A 713 -26.34 28.34 17.42
C VAL A 713 -26.26 29.02 18.78
N GLN A 714 -27.16 29.96 19.02
CA GLN A 714 -27.27 30.67 20.30
C GLN A 714 -28.48 30.23 21.10
N GLY A 715 -28.32 30.27 22.43
CA GLY A 715 -29.36 30.03 23.42
C GLY A 715 -29.29 28.65 24.07
N SER A 716 -29.72 28.60 25.33
CA SER A 716 -29.70 27.39 26.16
C SER A 716 -30.67 26.29 25.76
N ARG A 717 -31.63 26.56 24.85
CA ARG A 717 -32.57 25.54 24.35
C ARG A 717 -32.34 25.29 22.88
N VAL A 718 -32.02 24.04 22.55
CA VAL A 718 -31.75 23.62 21.16
C VAL A 718 -32.67 22.48 20.78
N SER A 719 -33.42 22.66 19.69
CA SER A 719 -34.18 21.57 19.06
C SER A 719 -33.27 20.91 18.02
N LEU A 720 -32.87 19.66 18.26
CA LEU A 720 -32.00 18.88 17.39
C LEU A 720 -32.83 17.86 16.60
N ALA A 721 -33.03 18.13 15.31
CA ALA A 721 -33.56 17.15 14.37
C ALA A 721 -32.41 16.27 13.86
N ILE A 722 -32.57 14.95 13.89
CA ILE A 722 -31.55 13.99 13.48
C ILE A 722 -32.15 13.09 12.41
N SER A 723 -31.55 13.09 11.22
CA SER A 723 -31.85 12.13 10.15
C SER A 723 -30.74 11.09 10.08
N VAL A 724 -31.09 9.81 10.28
CA VAL A 724 -30.17 8.68 10.16
C VAL A 724 -30.57 7.84 8.95
N GLY A 725 -29.78 7.92 7.88
CA GLY A 725 -29.99 7.22 6.62
C GLY A 725 -29.10 5.99 6.49
N ALA A 726 -29.68 4.85 6.11
CA ALA A 726 -28.97 3.62 5.81
C ALA A 726 -29.83 2.71 4.91
N PRO A 727 -29.26 2.01 3.94
CA PRO A 727 -29.99 1.06 3.09
C PRO A 727 -30.33 -0.18 3.90
N GLU A 728 -31.27 -1.00 3.41
CA GLU A 728 -31.81 -2.16 4.16
C GLU A 728 -30.73 -3.15 4.62
N TRP A 729 -29.64 -3.27 3.86
CA TRP A 729 -28.54 -4.18 4.15
C TRP A 729 -27.56 -3.65 5.20
N VAL A 730 -27.65 -2.37 5.59
CA VAL A 730 -26.86 -1.76 6.67
C VAL A 730 -27.71 -1.69 7.94
N ASP A 731 -27.19 -2.29 9.01
CA ASP A 731 -27.86 -2.28 10.30
C ASP A 731 -27.71 -0.93 11.03
N VAL A 732 -28.80 -0.49 11.66
CA VAL A 732 -28.83 0.69 12.53
C VAL A 732 -29.63 0.33 13.77
N SER A 733 -28.92 0.11 14.88
CA SER A 733 -29.48 -0.32 16.16
C SER A 733 -29.50 0.79 17.21
N ARG A 734 -28.63 1.81 17.08
CA ARG A 734 -28.49 2.86 18.10
C ARG A 734 -28.10 4.22 17.54
N VAL A 735 -28.63 5.27 18.16
CA VAL A 735 -28.23 6.68 17.98
C VAL A 735 -27.90 7.29 19.34
N GLU A 736 -26.73 7.92 19.45
CA GLU A 736 -26.20 8.54 20.65
C GLU A 736 -25.94 10.03 20.38
N VAL A 737 -26.37 10.90 21.30
CA VAL A 737 -26.06 12.34 21.26
C VAL A 737 -25.09 12.64 22.38
N TYR A 738 -23.95 13.23 22.04
CA TYR A 738 -22.92 13.64 22.98
C TYR A 738 -22.85 15.16 23.08
N GLY A 739 -22.61 15.65 24.28
CA GLY A 739 -22.31 17.05 24.57
C GLY A 739 -21.11 17.16 25.51
N ASN A 740 -20.09 17.91 25.14
CA ASN A 740 -18.86 18.09 25.94
C ASN A 740 -18.23 16.77 26.43
N GLY A 741 -18.33 15.72 25.62
CA GLY A 741 -17.79 14.38 25.89
C GLY A 741 -18.73 13.46 26.68
N ALA A 742 -19.79 14.00 27.27
CA ALA A 742 -20.81 13.22 27.98
C ALA A 742 -21.94 12.80 27.03
N LYS A 743 -22.44 11.57 27.20
CA LYS A 743 -23.64 11.13 26.48
C LYS A 743 -24.88 11.77 27.10
N LEU A 744 -25.58 12.60 26.32
CA LEU A 744 -26.79 13.32 26.72
C LEU A 744 -28.05 12.50 26.45
N GLU A 745 -28.09 11.77 25.34
CA GLU A 745 -29.26 11.01 24.90
C GLU A 745 -28.82 9.70 24.22
N GLU A 746 -29.61 8.66 24.37
CA GLU A 746 -29.48 7.40 23.63
C GLU A 746 -30.84 6.91 23.17
N ARG A 747 -30.96 6.58 21.89
CA ARG A 747 -32.12 5.91 21.30
C ARG A 747 -31.69 4.58 20.71
N THR A 748 -32.34 3.50 21.12
CA THR A 748 -32.12 2.14 20.58
C THR A 748 -33.33 1.67 19.81
N ARG A 749 -33.13 0.69 18.92
CA ARG A 749 -34.21 -0.01 18.25
C ARG A 749 -33.84 -1.48 18.01
N ASP A 750 -34.78 -2.38 18.34
CA ASP A 750 -34.60 -3.83 18.21
C ASP A 750 -35.08 -4.40 16.86
N VAL A 751 -35.85 -3.62 16.10
CA VAL A 751 -36.42 -4.02 14.80
C VAL A 751 -35.64 -3.33 13.68
N PRO A 752 -35.38 -3.99 12.54
CA PRO A 752 -34.76 -3.35 11.38
C PRO A 752 -35.54 -2.12 10.88
N MET A 753 -34.82 -1.24 10.18
CA MET A 753 -35.40 -0.08 9.49
C MET A 753 -36.45 -0.52 8.48
N ARG A 754 -37.71 -0.13 8.66
CA ARG A 754 -38.77 -0.35 7.64
C ARG A 754 -38.64 0.62 6.45
N LYS A 755 -38.05 1.78 6.69
CA LYS A 755 -37.68 2.81 5.70
C LYS A 755 -36.21 3.08 5.88
N SER A 756 -35.46 3.33 4.82
CA SER A 756 -34.02 3.65 4.83
C SER A 756 -33.64 4.94 5.58
N VAL A 757 -34.56 5.54 6.33
CA VAL A 757 -34.33 6.73 7.18
C VAL A 757 -35.01 6.57 8.54
N TRP A 758 -34.28 6.92 9.61
CA TRP A 758 -34.78 7.05 10.99
C TRP A 758 -34.64 8.51 11.43
N ASN A 759 -35.78 9.21 11.51
CA ASN A 759 -35.84 10.59 11.99
C ASN A 759 -36.11 10.64 13.49
N LEU A 760 -35.34 11.45 14.21
CA LEU A 760 -35.46 11.70 15.65
C LEU A 760 -35.49 13.21 15.89
N ASN A 761 -36.20 13.64 16.95
CA ASN A 761 -36.09 14.99 17.48
C ASN A 761 -35.68 14.89 18.95
N VAL A 762 -34.70 15.70 19.35
CA VAL A 762 -34.19 15.76 20.72
C VAL A 762 -34.14 17.23 21.13
N ASP A 763 -34.87 17.59 22.19
CA ASP A 763 -34.78 18.91 22.78
C ASP A 763 -33.71 18.91 23.88
N LEU A 764 -32.72 19.78 23.77
CA LEU A 764 -31.60 19.90 24.70
C LEU A 764 -31.74 21.19 25.51
N ASP A 765 -31.56 21.10 26.84
CA ASP A 765 -31.45 22.24 27.76
C ASP A 765 -30.01 22.32 28.29
N LEU A 766 -29.22 23.21 27.71
CA LEU A 766 -27.78 23.33 27.88
C LEU A 766 -27.47 24.57 28.73
N LYS A 767 -26.86 24.36 29.90
CA LYS A 767 -26.57 25.43 30.88
C LYS A 767 -25.25 26.14 30.66
N VAL A 768 -24.40 25.55 29.84
CA VAL A 768 -23.07 26.03 29.50
C VAL A 768 -22.85 25.76 28.02
N ASP A 769 -21.91 26.47 27.43
CA ASP A 769 -21.51 26.24 26.05
C ASP A 769 -21.16 24.78 25.82
N THR A 770 -21.76 24.22 24.78
CA THR A 770 -21.73 22.79 24.53
C THR A 770 -21.53 22.53 23.05
N TRP A 771 -20.50 21.76 22.70
CA TRP A 771 -20.43 21.17 21.36
C TRP A 771 -21.28 19.91 21.35
N VAL A 772 -22.05 19.68 20.29
CA VAL A 772 -22.97 18.54 20.17
C VAL A 772 -22.58 17.67 18.97
N VAL A 773 -22.39 16.37 19.21
CA VAL A 773 -22.06 15.37 18.18
C VAL A 773 -23.10 14.25 18.22
N VAL A 774 -23.52 13.78 17.04
CA VAL A 774 -24.42 12.63 16.91
C VAL A 774 -23.67 11.45 16.31
N LEU A 775 -23.85 10.26 16.88
CA LEU A 775 -23.25 9.01 16.45
C LEU A 775 -24.33 7.95 16.29
N ALA A 776 -24.38 7.28 15.15
CA ALA A 776 -25.23 6.12 14.90
C ALA A 776 -24.39 4.85 14.72
N ARG A 777 -24.94 3.70 15.11
CA ARG A 777 -24.27 2.40 15.04
C ARG A 777 -25.22 1.27 14.66
N GLY A 778 -24.66 0.21 14.09
CA GLY A 778 -25.29 -1.09 13.97
C GLY A 778 -24.48 -2.21 14.62
N ASP A 779 -25.14 -3.32 14.89
CA ASP A 779 -24.58 -4.49 15.57
C ASP A 779 -24.28 -5.65 14.61
N LYS A 780 -24.84 -5.63 13.40
CA LYS A 780 -24.57 -6.65 12.36
C LYS A 780 -23.38 -6.27 11.48
N PHE A 781 -22.64 -7.29 11.04
CA PHE A 781 -21.51 -7.11 10.13
C PHE A 781 -21.98 -6.87 8.69
N MET A 782 -21.21 -6.07 7.95
CA MET A 782 -21.43 -5.79 6.53
C MET A 782 -20.62 -6.74 5.61
N ASN A 783 -20.41 -7.99 6.01
CA ASN A 783 -19.55 -8.97 5.31
C ASN A 783 -20.04 -9.33 3.89
N ASP A 784 -21.29 -9.05 3.55
CA ASP A 784 -21.79 -9.18 2.18
C ASP A 784 -21.22 -8.10 1.26
N ALA A 785 -21.26 -6.84 1.68
CA ALA A 785 -20.66 -5.71 0.96
C ALA A 785 -19.14 -5.61 1.17
N LEU A 786 -18.58 -6.17 2.24
CA LEU A 786 -17.15 -6.11 2.54
C LEU A 786 -16.62 -7.54 2.80
N PRO A 787 -16.45 -8.35 1.73
CA PRO A 787 -16.12 -9.77 1.86
C PRO A 787 -14.81 -10.01 2.59
N GLY A 788 -14.81 -10.96 3.52
CA GLY A 788 -13.60 -11.32 4.29
C GLY A 788 -13.23 -10.28 5.36
N LYS A 789 -14.16 -9.42 5.78
CA LYS A 789 -13.99 -8.46 6.87
C LYS A 789 -15.20 -8.47 7.81
N TRP A 790 -14.95 -8.22 9.10
CA TRP A 790 -15.97 -8.24 10.17
C TRP A 790 -16.22 -6.83 10.70
N ILE A 791 -16.71 -5.97 9.80
CA ILE A 791 -16.91 -4.54 10.07
C ILE A 791 -18.38 -4.27 10.40
N LYS A 792 -18.61 -3.59 11.53
CA LYS A 792 -19.94 -3.10 11.92
C LYS A 792 -20.15 -1.67 11.44
N PRO A 793 -21.36 -1.30 11.00
CA PRO A 793 -21.61 0.02 10.48
C PRO A 793 -21.68 1.08 11.57
N PHE A 794 -21.23 2.28 11.23
CA PHE A 794 -21.38 3.48 12.04
C PHE A 794 -21.45 4.72 11.15
N GLY A 795 -21.88 5.83 11.73
CA GLY A 795 -21.75 7.16 11.13
C GLY A 795 -21.84 8.23 12.20
N PHE A 796 -21.16 9.35 12.03
CA PHE A 796 -21.20 10.43 13.01
C PHE A 796 -20.98 11.81 12.37
N SER A 797 -21.46 12.83 13.06
CA SER A 797 -21.31 14.22 12.63
C SER A 797 -20.07 14.88 13.24
N ASN A 798 -19.56 15.91 12.57
CA ASN A 798 -18.77 16.94 13.25
C ASN A 798 -19.65 17.76 14.22
N PRO A 799 -19.06 18.52 15.16
CA PRO A 799 -19.82 19.21 16.20
C PRO A 799 -20.67 20.35 15.64
N ILE A 800 -21.87 20.52 16.21
CA ILE A 800 -22.62 21.78 16.21
C ILE A 800 -22.29 22.50 17.52
N LEU A 801 -21.89 23.76 17.45
CA LEU A 801 -21.57 24.54 18.65
C LEU A 801 -22.82 25.23 19.18
N VAL A 802 -23.05 25.15 20.49
CA VAL A 802 -24.12 25.86 21.18
C VAL A 802 -23.48 26.87 22.13
N ASP A 803 -23.61 28.14 21.78
CA ASP A 803 -23.35 29.30 22.65
C ASP A 803 -24.58 29.48 23.55
N ALA A 804 -24.53 28.91 24.75
CA ALA A 804 -25.69 28.71 25.60
C ALA A 804 -26.13 29.99 26.32
N ASP A 805 -25.18 30.88 26.62
CA ASP A 805 -25.45 32.19 27.24
C ASP A 805 -25.65 33.33 26.23
N ALA A 806 -25.42 33.05 24.94
CA ALA A 806 -25.63 33.94 23.81
C ALA A 806 -24.72 35.19 23.83
N ASP A 807 -23.51 35.06 24.40
CA ASP A 807 -22.54 36.15 24.48
C ASP A 807 -21.65 36.29 23.22
N GLY A 808 -21.76 35.33 22.28
CA GLY A 808 -20.99 35.27 21.04
C GLY A 808 -19.62 34.60 21.14
N ASN A 809 -19.23 34.12 22.33
CA ASN A 809 -17.94 33.51 22.62
C ASN A 809 -18.11 32.09 23.19
N PHE A 810 -17.94 31.08 22.35
CA PHE A 810 -17.98 29.69 22.82
C PHE A 810 -16.82 29.37 23.78
N VAL A 811 -17.14 29.08 25.04
CA VAL A 811 -16.22 28.63 26.10
C VAL A 811 -16.14 27.11 26.12
N THR A 812 -14.93 26.58 25.99
CA THR A 812 -14.69 25.12 26.01
C THR A 812 -14.80 24.56 27.43
N PRO A 813 -15.28 23.32 27.61
CA PRO A 813 -15.48 22.74 28.95
C PRO A 813 -14.18 22.52 29.74
N GLY A 814 -13.03 22.43 29.09
CA GLY A 814 -11.76 22.10 29.72
C GLY A 814 -11.53 20.59 29.86
N PRO A 815 -10.38 20.19 30.45
CA PRO A 815 -9.89 18.81 30.52
C PRO A 815 -10.77 17.83 31.31
#